data_AF-A0A1R3KRJ2-F1
#
_entry.id   AF-A0A1R3KRJ2-F1
#
_cell.length_a   1.000
_cell.length_b   1.000
_cell.length_c   1.000
_cell.angle_alpha   90.00
_cell.angle_beta   90.00
_cell.angle_gamma   90.00
#
_symmetry.space_group_name_H-M   'P 1'
#
loop_
_entity.id
_entity.type
_entity.pdbx_description
1 polymer ?
#
loop_
_entity_poly.entity_id
_entity_poly.type
_entity_poly.pdbx_seq_one_letter_code
_entity_poly.pdbx_strand_id
1 'polypeptide(L)'
;MADRNLVSFNSMISAYSKCGDVWGAWDVFSVMRGYGFLPTPFSLAGLLSCQALDICGGGQLQSLAIKNGLFYADAFVGTALLGLYGRLGRVSEAVQAFEDMPKKSLVTWNSMISLYAYHGLVKDCMRSFRELLRLEASLSDCSFVGVLSGLAGELDLEFGQQIHGLVIKSGFEHEVMVANSLVNMYVNCVNICIAENFFKGMHVTDVVSWNTIIGALEKDGSPLKALDFFFQMSRDGVKPNQTTFVITIASCSSLQIPILGEYIHAKAIKKGFDSDVFIGSALVDFYAKCDKLVESHQCFDGIYEKNVVSWNALIMGYGSKSCSTCASLLLDMLKLGYRPNEYTFSAILKSSDAIELQQLHSLIIRMGYEHNLHVMSSLMTSFAKNGLLLDALAFVKDCDRPLAVVPSNIAAGIYNRVGQYNETLKLLSVLEEPDIVTWNILIAACARNGDYKEVFELLQRMLMTRIYPDNYTFVGLLSVCSKLSNLDLGCSIHGLIIKTDINLCDTFVCNVLIDMYGKCGCIKSSVKIFDEMTDRNLITWTSLISALGVNGYSQEALERFRQMEFLGFKPDSVAFISIFTVCKHAGLVKEGMELFRRMKSDYGIEPKMDHYHCMVDLLARNGKLKEAKKLIASMAFPPDALIWRIFLEGSKRSRTVEKAEKKKPLKEGAALSRRKNFARLIFRPNKRFHFVKPCSSLRQSKKQQQQSLQKTPPNAPPQSLRWFLGPKGDSDADANVGGNGDAEEQGIQGDTALKGTLLAGVLLVGVVGGFATVGFIYKDQINAFLNQFSTFIEGYGPAGYALFIAVYAGLEILAIPAIPLTMSAGLLFGSVIGTIIVSISGTVAASVAFLIARYFARERILKLVEGNKKFLAIDKAIGENGFRVVTLLRLSPLLPFSLGNYLYGLTSVKFVPYVLGSWLGMLPGSWAYVSAGAFGRAIIQDESEFGFGGNGILTLGLGLLVTAVAAAYVTQLAKDAVKDIE
;
A
#
# COMPACT_ATOMS: atom_id res chain seq x y z
N MET A 1 -44.02 30.78 -24.53
CA MET A 1 -42.79 31.20 -23.84
C MET A 1 -42.21 32.42 -24.56
N ALA A 2 -42.75 33.61 -24.33
CA ALA A 2 -42.12 34.86 -24.74
C ALA A 2 -41.25 35.40 -23.58
N ASP A 3 -40.38 36.36 -23.88
CA ASP A 3 -39.64 37.18 -22.91
C ASP A 3 -38.74 36.43 -21.91
N ARG A 4 -37.86 35.56 -22.43
CA ARG A 4 -36.65 35.15 -21.68
C ARG A 4 -35.74 36.37 -21.50
N ASN A 5 -35.53 36.78 -20.25
CA ASN A 5 -34.66 37.90 -19.89
C ASN A 5 -33.32 37.44 -19.29
N LEU A 6 -32.39 38.38 -19.12
CA LEU A 6 -31.04 38.14 -18.60
C LEU A 6 -31.00 37.44 -17.23
N VAL A 7 -31.98 37.71 -16.35
CA VAL A 7 -32.10 37.03 -15.04
C VAL A 7 -32.47 35.57 -15.25
N SER A 8 -33.43 35.26 -16.12
CA SER A 8 -33.83 33.88 -16.43
C SER A 8 -32.68 33.05 -17.00
N PHE A 9 -31.83 33.62 -17.86
CA PHE A 9 -30.62 32.96 -18.35
C PHE A 9 -29.60 32.70 -17.23
N ASN A 10 -29.32 33.69 -16.38
CA ASN A 10 -28.43 33.51 -15.22
C ASN A 10 -28.93 32.39 -14.26
N SER A 11 -30.24 32.33 -14.00
CA SER A 11 -30.85 31.29 -13.16
C SER A 11 -30.76 29.90 -13.79
N MET A 12 -31.03 29.77 -15.09
CA MET A 12 -30.87 28.49 -15.81
C MET A 12 -29.41 28.02 -15.81
N ILE A 13 -28.45 28.90 -16.11
CA ILE A 13 -27.00 28.59 -16.05
C ILE A 13 -26.62 28.07 -14.66
N SER A 14 -27.05 28.75 -13.59
CA SER A 14 -26.77 28.32 -12.22
C SER A 14 -27.42 26.97 -11.87
N ALA A 15 -28.60 26.67 -12.42
CA ALA A 15 -29.28 25.38 -12.21
C ALA A 15 -28.52 24.22 -12.88
N TYR A 16 -28.15 24.35 -14.17
CA TYR A 16 -27.34 23.34 -14.87
C TYR A 16 -25.98 23.13 -14.19
N SER A 17 -25.29 24.22 -13.82
CA SER A 17 -24.02 24.14 -13.07
C SER A 17 -24.14 23.42 -11.73
N LYS A 18 -25.26 23.57 -11.01
CA LYS A 18 -25.53 22.84 -9.76
C LYS A 18 -25.83 21.36 -9.97
N CYS A 19 -26.35 20.99 -11.14
CA CYS A 19 -26.57 19.59 -11.54
C CYS A 19 -25.28 18.92 -12.06
N GLY A 20 -24.16 19.64 -12.13
CA GLY A 20 -22.89 19.16 -12.69
C GLY A 20 -22.83 19.20 -14.22
N ASP A 21 -23.89 19.63 -14.90
CA ASP A 21 -23.97 19.67 -16.36
C ASP A 21 -23.32 20.95 -16.92
N VAL A 22 -22.02 20.84 -17.21
CA VAL A 22 -21.24 21.89 -17.90
C VAL A 22 -21.78 22.17 -19.30
N TRP A 23 -22.28 21.16 -20.02
CA TRP A 23 -22.66 21.30 -21.42
C TRP A 23 -24.01 22.00 -21.57
N GLY A 24 -25.01 21.63 -20.76
CA GLY A 24 -26.27 22.37 -20.66
C GLY A 24 -26.07 23.80 -20.15
N ALA A 25 -25.16 24.01 -19.19
CA ALA A 25 -24.79 25.37 -18.76
C ALA A 25 -24.13 26.18 -19.90
N TRP A 26 -23.26 25.55 -20.71
CA TRP A 26 -22.63 26.19 -21.86
C TRP A 26 -23.60 26.50 -23.00
N ASP A 27 -24.53 25.60 -23.30
CA ASP A 27 -25.55 25.84 -24.33
C ASP A 27 -26.45 27.02 -23.93
N VAL A 28 -26.97 27.03 -22.69
CA VAL A 28 -27.79 28.15 -22.20
C VAL A 28 -27.03 29.48 -22.23
N PHE A 29 -25.73 29.49 -21.92
CA PHE A 29 -24.90 30.70 -22.06
C PHE A 29 -24.65 31.10 -23.53
N SER A 30 -24.48 30.12 -24.42
CA SER A 30 -24.30 30.36 -25.86
C SER A 30 -25.58 30.90 -26.50
N VAL A 31 -26.74 30.37 -26.10
CA VAL A 31 -28.06 30.88 -26.47
C VAL A 31 -28.26 32.29 -25.90
N MET A 32 -27.91 32.55 -24.63
CA MET A 32 -27.96 33.90 -24.03
C MET A 32 -27.15 34.92 -24.87
N ARG A 33 -25.94 34.54 -25.30
CA ARG A 33 -25.09 35.34 -26.20
C ARG A 33 -25.70 35.51 -27.59
N GLY A 34 -26.38 34.48 -28.11
CA GLY A 34 -27.08 34.51 -29.40
C GLY A 34 -28.28 35.46 -29.44
N TYR A 35 -28.99 35.62 -28.32
CA TYR A 35 -30.02 36.66 -28.13
C TYR A 35 -29.44 38.09 -27.92
N GLY A 36 -28.13 38.29 -28.10
CA GLY A 36 -27.48 39.59 -28.00
C GLY A 36 -27.16 40.06 -26.58
N PHE A 37 -27.47 39.27 -25.54
CA PHE A 37 -27.15 39.64 -24.17
C PHE A 37 -25.64 39.52 -23.89
N LEU A 38 -25.09 40.52 -23.19
CA LEU A 38 -23.70 40.49 -22.72
C LEU A 38 -23.56 39.59 -21.48
N PRO A 39 -22.37 39.00 -21.24
CA PRO A 39 -22.10 38.29 -20.00
C PRO A 39 -22.23 39.21 -18.79
N THR A 40 -22.75 38.67 -17.70
CA THR A 40 -22.83 39.31 -16.38
C THR A 40 -21.94 38.60 -15.38
N PRO A 41 -21.59 39.22 -14.23
CA PRO A 41 -20.88 38.54 -13.16
C PRO A 41 -21.58 37.25 -12.72
N PHE A 42 -22.92 37.26 -12.70
CA PHE A 42 -23.74 36.11 -12.34
C PHE A 42 -23.67 34.96 -13.35
N SER A 43 -23.71 35.24 -14.66
CA SER A 43 -23.52 34.20 -15.68
C SER A 43 -22.15 33.53 -15.59
N LEU A 44 -21.07 34.31 -15.44
CA LEU A 44 -19.71 33.79 -15.43
C LEU A 44 -19.41 33.06 -14.12
N ALA A 45 -19.80 33.61 -12.97
CA ALA A 45 -19.67 32.93 -11.68
C ALA A 45 -20.50 31.64 -11.63
N GLY A 46 -21.69 31.61 -12.24
CA GLY A 46 -22.51 30.40 -12.36
C GLY A 46 -21.79 29.28 -13.12
N LEU A 47 -21.17 29.59 -14.25
CA LEU A 47 -20.36 28.64 -15.05
C LEU A 47 -19.12 28.17 -14.28
N LEU A 48 -18.33 29.11 -13.76
CA LEU A 48 -17.13 28.85 -12.95
C LEU A 48 -17.41 27.98 -11.71
N SER A 49 -18.63 28.03 -11.16
CA SER A 49 -19.04 27.23 -10.01
C SER A 49 -19.37 25.76 -10.33
N CYS A 50 -19.55 25.38 -11.61
CA CYS A 50 -19.84 23.99 -11.96
C CYS A 50 -18.70 23.05 -11.52
N GLN A 51 -19.02 21.84 -11.06
CA GLN A 51 -18.03 20.89 -10.53
C GLN A 51 -17.21 20.19 -11.62
N ALA A 52 -17.82 19.88 -12.77
CA ALA A 52 -17.13 19.17 -13.86
C ALA A 52 -16.42 20.12 -14.86
N LEU A 53 -16.35 21.42 -14.55
CA LEU A 53 -15.66 22.40 -15.41
C LEU A 53 -14.14 22.20 -15.31
N ASP A 54 -13.50 22.07 -16.47
CA ASP A 54 -12.07 21.78 -16.57
C ASP A 54 -11.20 23.07 -16.56
N ILE A 55 -9.88 22.87 -16.52
CA ILE A 55 -8.90 23.96 -16.52
C ILE A 55 -8.95 24.80 -17.82
N CYS A 56 -9.25 24.19 -18.97
CA CYS A 56 -9.30 24.90 -20.25
C CYS A 56 -10.55 25.78 -20.33
N GLY A 57 -11.73 25.27 -19.96
CA GLY A 57 -12.95 26.07 -19.82
C GLY A 57 -12.80 27.18 -18.77
N GLY A 58 -12.12 26.91 -17.66
CA GLY A 58 -11.76 27.91 -16.65
C GLY A 58 -10.90 29.05 -17.20
N GLY A 59 -9.82 28.74 -17.93
CA GLY A 59 -8.95 29.74 -18.56
C GLY A 59 -9.65 30.55 -19.67
N GLN A 60 -10.54 29.92 -20.44
CA GLN A 60 -11.41 30.62 -21.39
C GLN A 60 -12.36 31.59 -20.66
N LEU A 61 -12.95 31.18 -19.54
CA LEU A 61 -13.82 32.01 -18.71
C LEU A 61 -13.08 33.20 -18.08
N GLN A 62 -11.87 33.01 -17.56
CA GLN A 62 -11.03 34.10 -17.07
C GLN A 62 -10.71 35.11 -18.18
N SER A 63 -10.28 34.60 -19.35
CA SER A 63 -10.00 35.42 -20.54
C SER A 63 -11.23 36.23 -20.98
N LEU A 64 -12.41 35.63 -20.92
CA LEU A 64 -13.68 36.29 -21.23
C LEU A 64 -14.07 37.33 -20.17
N ALA A 65 -13.88 37.04 -18.88
CA ALA A 65 -14.15 37.96 -17.78
C ALA A 65 -13.28 39.22 -17.85
N ILE A 66 -11.98 39.06 -18.17
CA ILE A 66 -11.03 40.15 -18.40
C ILE A 66 -11.45 40.96 -19.64
N LYS A 67 -11.71 40.29 -20.78
CA LYS A 67 -12.07 40.95 -22.05
C LYS A 67 -13.36 41.79 -21.98
N ASN A 68 -14.30 41.44 -21.11
CA ASN A 68 -15.55 42.19 -20.91
C ASN A 68 -15.48 43.16 -19.71
N GLY A 69 -14.30 43.34 -19.07
CA GLY A 69 -14.10 44.22 -17.91
C GLY A 69 -14.69 43.71 -16.58
N LEU A 70 -15.40 42.59 -16.61
CA LEU A 70 -16.16 42.02 -15.49
C LEU A 70 -15.26 41.57 -14.32
N PHE A 71 -14.01 41.22 -14.61
CA PHE A 71 -13.00 40.90 -13.61
C PHE A 71 -12.53 42.12 -12.80
N TYR A 72 -12.62 43.33 -13.37
CA TYR A 72 -12.20 44.58 -12.72
C TYR A 72 -13.37 45.36 -12.08
N ALA A 73 -14.62 45.04 -12.47
CA ALA A 73 -15.81 45.73 -12.00
C ALA A 73 -16.10 45.47 -10.51
N ASP A 74 -16.12 44.20 -10.11
CA ASP A 74 -16.43 43.73 -8.76
C ASP A 74 -15.75 42.38 -8.44
N ALA A 75 -15.57 42.08 -7.16
CA ALA A 75 -14.85 40.92 -6.67
C ALA A 75 -15.54 39.56 -6.93
N PHE A 76 -16.81 39.56 -7.32
CA PHE A 76 -17.63 38.34 -7.45
C PHE A 76 -17.08 37.31 -8.44
N VAL A 77 -16.68 37.73 -9.66
CA VAL A 77 -16.15 36.81 -10.68
C VAL A 77 -14.76 36.28 -10.30
N GLY A 78 -13.92 37.14 -9.73
CA GLY A 78 -12.61 36.74 -9.23
C GLY A 78 -12.71 35.71 -8.09
N THR A 79 -13.65 35.91 -7.16
CA THR A 79 -13.91 34.94 -6.07
C THR A 79 -14.38 33.58 -6.61
N ALA A 80 -15.19 33.56 -7.68
CA ALA A 80 -15.56 32.32 -8.36
C ALA A 80 -14.37 31.64 -9.09
N LEU A 81 -13.42 32.41 -9.64
CA LEU A 81 -12.17 31.87 -10.19
C LEU A 81 -11.29 31.23 -9.10
N LEU A 82 -11.19 31.83 -7.91
CA LEU A 82 -10.48 31.23 -6.77
C LEU A 82 -11.13 29.90 -6.36
N GLY A 83 -12.47 29.84 -6.33
CA GLY A 83 -13.22 28.61 -6.07
C GLY A 83 -13.03 27.52 -7.15
N LEU A 84 -12.83 27.90 -8.41
CA LEU A 84 -12.49 26.95 -9.47
C LEU A 84 -11.05 26.43 -9.31
N TYR A 85 -10.06 27.33 -9.24
CA TYR A 85 -8.65 26.94 -9.14
C TYR A 85 -8.34 26.17 -7.86
N GLY A 86 -8.98 26.51 -6.74
CA GLY A 86 -8.87 25.74 -5.49
C GLY A 86 -9.38 24.30 -5.62
N ARG A 87 -10.56 24.09 -6.23
CA ARG A 87 -11.10 22.74 -6.48
C ARG A 87 -10.23 21.92 -7.46
N LEU A 88 -9.50 22.58 -8.34
CA LEU A 88 -8.53 21.97 -9.26
C LEU A 88 -7.11 21.84 -8.67
N GLY A 89 -6.88 22.23 -7.42
CA GLY A 89 -5.56 22.18 -6.75
C GLY A 89 -4.52 23.17 -7.31
N ARG A 90 -4.95 24.18 -8.07
CA ARG A 90 -4.11 25.12 -8.82
C ARG A 90 -3.85 26.41 -8.05
N VAL A 91 -3.09 26.26 -6.95
CA VAL A 91 -2.77 27.36 -6.02
C VAL A 91 -2.07 28.52 -6.73
N SER A 92 -1.13 28.26 -7.64
CA SER A 92 -0.41 29.28 -8.42
C SER A 92 -1.35 30.22 -9.19
N GLU A 93 -2.32 29.64 -9.89
CA GLU A 93 -3.30 30.37 -10.69
C GLU A 93 -4.31 31.11 -9.81
N ALA A 94 -4.68 30.54 -8.65
CA ALA A 94 -5.48 31.22 -7.65
C ALA A 94 -4.75 32.43 -7.03
N VAL A 95 -3.46 32.28 -6.68
CA VAL A 95 -2.63 33.40 -6.19
C VAL A 95 -2.55 34.52 -7.23
N GLN A 96 -2.26 34.19 -8.49
CA GLN A 96 -2.20 35.20 -9.55
C GLN A 96 -3.57 35.88 -9.74
N ALA A 97 -4.65 35.11 -9.85
CA ALA A 97 -6.00 35.67 -9.99
C ALA A 97 -6.39 36.52 -8.77
N PHE A 98 -5.95 36.17 -7.56
CA PHE A 98 -6.17 36.98 -6.36
C PHE A 98 -5.41 38.31 -6.45
N GLU A 99 -4.11 38.30 -6.74
CA GLU A 99 -3.32 39.54 -6.83
C GLU A 99 -3.84 40.48 -7.91
N ASP A 100 -4.14 39.96 -9.12
CA ASP A 100 -4.66 40.72 -10.27
C ASP A 100 -6.04 41.40 -10.01
N MET A 101 -6.80 41.00 -8.98
CA MET A 101 -8.08 41.63 -8.63
C MET A 101 -7.89 43.04 -8.02
N PRO A 102 -8.42 44.12 -8.64
CA PRO A 102 -8.29 45.49 -8.14
C PRO A 102 -9.20 45.78 -6.93
N LYS A 103 -10.23 44.96 -6.74
CA LYS A 103 -11.14 44.99 -5.59
C LYS A 103 -11.20 43.58 -5.00
N LYS A 104 -10.91 43.46 -3.71
CA LYS A 104 -10.93 42.20 -2.96
C LYS A 104 -11.98 42.34 -1.85
N SER A 105 -13.01 41.49 -1.85
CA SER A 105 -14.04 41.50 -0.79
C SER A 105 -13.60 40.68 0.43
N LEU A 106 -14.28 40.83 1.57
CA LEU A 106 -14.06 39.97 2.74
C LEU A 106 -14.20 38.49 2.39
N VAL A 107 -15.17 38.13 1.54
CA VAL A 107 -15.35 36.76 1.04
C VAL A 107 -14.13 36.32 0.21
N THR A 108 -13.61 37.20 -0.65
CA THR A 108 -12.39 36.93 -1.46
C THR A 108 -11.17 36.66 -0.57
N TRP A 109 -10.97 37.47 0.48
CA TRP A 109 -9.91 37.23 1.47
C TRP A 109 -10.11 35.92 2.21
N ASN A 110 -11.32 35.66 2.73
CA ASN A 110 -11.64 34.41 3.43
C ASN A 110 -11.43 33.17 2.53
N SER A 111 -11.82 33.23 1.25
CA SER A 111 -11.56 32.15 0.27
C SER A 111 -10.07 31.93 0.04
N MET A 112 -9.26 32.99 -0.05
CA MET A 112 -7.82 32.88 -0.26
C MET A 112 -7.10 32.32 0.99
N ILE A 113 -7.49 32.77 2.18
CA ILE A 113 -7.02 32.27 3.47
C ILE A 113 -7.36 30.77 3.61
N SER A 114 -8.60 30.39 3.31
CA SER A 114 -9.06 28.99 3.34
C SER A 114 -8.33 28.10 2.31
N LEU A 115 -7.97 28.66 1.14
CA LEU A 115 -7.18 27.93 0.14
C LEU A 115 -5.75 27.69 0.60
N TYR A 116 -5.07 28.69 1.17
CA TYR A 116 -3.75 28.50 1.76
C TYR A 116 -3.80 27.50 2.93
N ALA A 117 -4.83 27.56 3.78
CA ALA A 117 -5.06 26.61 4.87
C ALA A 117 -5.21 25.17 4.35
N TYR A 118 -6.07 24.93 3.36
CA TYR A 118 -6.29 23.61 2.76
C TYR A 118 -5.03 22.97 2.16
N HIS A 119 -4.09 23.79 1.66
CA HIS A 119 -2.80 23.33 1.14
C HIS A 119 -1.64 23.37 2.17
N GLY A 120 -1.90 23.64 3.45
CA GLY A 120 -0.87 23.68 4.50
C GLY A 120 0.11 24.85 4.38
N LEU A 121 -0.22 25.89 3.61
CA LEU A 121 0.63 27.06 3.34
C LEU A 121 0.49 28.10 4.47
N VAL A 122 0.77 27.68 5.71
CA VAL A 122 0.49 28.42 6.95
C VAL A 122 1.08 29.84 6.94
N LYS A 123 2.30 30.00 6.43
CA LYS A 123 3.01 31.29 6.40
C LYS A 123 2.33 32.32 5.51
N ASP A 124 1.73 31.87 4.41
CA ASP A 124 1.06 32.73 3.44
C ASP A 124 -0.41 32.96 3.84
N CYS A 125 -1.07 31.94 4.42
CA CYS A 125 -2.33 32.07 5.15
C CYS A 125 -2.26 33.18 6.22
N MET A 126 -1.26 33.10 7.12
CA MET A 126 -1.01 34.10 8.16
C MET A 126 -0.57 35.46 7.61
N ARG A 127 0.03 35.54 6.41
CA ARG A 127 0.31 36.82 5.75
C ARG A 127 -0.99 37.46 5.27
N SER A 128 -1.83 36.73 4.53
CA SER A 128 -3.11 37.26 4.03
C SER A 128 -4.07 37.65 5.16
N PHE A 129 -4.12 36.90 6.26
CA PHE A 129 -4.90 37.31 7.44
C PHE A 129 -4.37 38.61 8.08
N ARG A 130 -3.04 38.81 8.11
CA ARG A 130 -2.44 40.08 8.59
C ARG A 130 -2.67 41.26 7.66
N GLU A 131 -2.71 41.08 6.34
CA GLU A 131 -3.09 42.15 5.41
C GLU A 131 -4.59 42.48 5.53
N LEU A 132 -5.47 41.48 5.69
CA LEU A 132 -6.89 41.70 5.97
C LEU A 132 -7.10 42.59 7.22
N LEU A 133 -6.35 42.33 8.30
CA LEU A 133 -6.37 43.14 9.53
C LEU A 133 -5.89 44.58 9.33
N ARG A 134 -4.95 44.83 8.40
CA ARG A 134 -4.40 46.17 8.12
C ARG A 134 -5.33 47.05 7.30
N LEU A 135 -6.27 46.46 6.57
CA LEU A 135 -7.21 47.16 5.69
C LEU A 135 -8.46 47.66 6.43
N GLU A 136 -8.48 47.59 7.77
CA GLU A 136 -9.62 47.92 8.65
C GLU A 136 -10.94 47.24 8.25
N ALA A 137 -10.86 46.12 7.52
CA ALA A 137 -12.02 45.33 7.15
C ALA A 137 -12.63 44.66 8.40
N SER A 138 -13.96 44.72 8.51
CA SER A 138 -14.69 43.99 9.55
C SER A 138 -14.41 42.49 9.44
N LEU A 139 -13.83 41.90 10.49
CA LEU A 139 -13.63 40.46 10.57
C LEU A 139 -14.97 39.73 10.61
N SER A 140 -14.93 38.47 10.17
CA SER A 140 -16.06 37.54 10.27
C SER A 140 -15.65 36.28 11.02
N ASP A 141 -16.66 35.55 11.50
CA ASP A 141 -16.55 34.15 11.91
C ASP A 141 -15.74 33.32 10.88
N CYS A 142 -16.07 33.45 9.59
CA CYS A 142 -15.40 32.80 8.48
C CYS A 142 -13.93 33.20 8.34
N SER A 143 -13.54 34.42 8.75
CA SER A 143 -12.14 34.87 8.76
C SER A 143 -11.32 34.12 9.81
N PHE A 144 -11.88 33.93 11.01
CA PHE A 144 -11.26 33.17 12.09
C PHE A 144 -11.27 31.66 11.80
N VAL A 145 -12.40 31.09 11.37
CA VAL A 145 -12.51 29.69 10.96
C VAL A 145 -11.49 29.37 9.85
N GLY A 146 -11.40 30.22 8.82
CA GLY A 146 -10.46 30.06 7.72
C GLY A 146 -9.00 30.01 8.18
N VAL A 147 -8.54 31.00 8.96
CA VAL A 147 -7.13 31.02 9.41
C VAL A 147 -6.83 29.89 10.40
N LEU A 148 -7.74 29.57 11.33
CA LEU A 148 -7.58 28.48 12.30
C LEU A 148 -7.55 27.10 11.62
N SER A 149 -8.29 26.90 10.54
CA SER A 149 -8.32 25.62 9.80
C SER A 149 -6.97 25.25 9.16
N GLY A 150 -6.07 26.23 8.97
CA GLY A 150 -4.72 26.01 8.46
C GLY A 150 -3.67 25.76 9.54
N LEU A 151 -4.01 25.90 10.83
CA LEU A 151 -3.08 25.70 11.94
C LEU A 151 -3.22 24.27 12.45
N ALA A 152 -2.25 23.42 12.10
CA ALA A 152 -2.35 21.97 12.32
C ALA A 152 -1.04 21.30 12.74
N GLY A 153 0.11 22.00 12.72
CA GLY A 153 1.37 21.48 13.25
C GLY A 153 1.65 21.94 14.68
N GLU A 154 2.47 21.18 15.41
CA GLU A 154 3.02 21.58 16.72
C GLU A 154 3.69 22.98 16.68
N LEU A 155 4.40 23.25 15.58
CA LEU A 155 5.08 24.54 15.32
C LEU A 155 4.12 25.72 15.08
N ASP A 156 2.84 25.46 14.82
CA ASP A 156 1.83 26.50 14.57
C ASP A 156 1.12 26.98 15.85
N LEU A 157 1.36 26.31 16.99
CA LEU A 157 0.68 26.56 18.26
C LEU A 157 0.83 28.02 18.74
N GLU A 158 2.00 28.66 18.52
CA GLU A 158 2.20 30.08 18.84
C GLU A 158 1.27 31.00 18.04
N PHE A 159 1.05 30.69 16.75
CA PHE A 159 0.10 31.44 15.92
C PHE A 159 -1.35 31.14 16.33
N GLY A 160 -1.67 29.90 16.69
CA GLY A 160 -2.98 29.52 17.23
C GLY A 160 -3.35 30.30 18.49
N GLN A 161 -2.40 30.44 19.42
CA GLN A 161 -2.56 31.25 20.63
C GLN A 161 -2.69 32.76 20.32
N GLN A 162 -1.94 33.29 19.34
CA GLN A 162 -2.10 34.68 18.89
C GLN A 162 -3.49 34.95 18.29
N ILE A 163 -4.01 34.02 17.47
CA ILE A 163 -5.35 34.14 16.89
C ILE A 163 -6.43 33.99 17.97
N HIS A 164 -6.28 33.09 18.94
CA HIS A 164 -7.20 32.96 20.07
C HIS A 164 -7.28 34.26 20.91
N GLY A 165 -6.14 34.86 21.25
CA GLY A 165 -6.11 36.16 21.92
C GLY A 165 -6.79 37.29 21.13
N LEU A 166 -6.78 37.20 19.79
CA LEU A 166 -7.51 38.11 18.91
C LEU A 166 -9.02 37.81 18.87
N VAL A 167 -9.44 36.54 18.85
CA VAL A 167 -10.87 36.14 18.93
C VAL A 167 -11.53 36.75 20.17
N ILE A 168 -10.88 36.63 21.33
CA ILE A 168 -11.33 37.22 22.61
C ILE A 168 -11.41 38.75 22.47
N LYS A 169 -10.31 39.40 22.03
CA LYS A 169 -10.25 40.87 21.87
C LYS A 169 -11.28 41.42 20.88
N SER A 170 -11.68 40.62 19.88
CA SER A 170 -12.68 40.99 18.87
C SER A 170 -14.11 40.57 19.25
N GLY A 171 -14.34 39.91 20.38
CA GLY A 171 -15.68 39.51 20.85
C GLY A 171 -16.28 38.27 20.19
N PHE A 172 -15.50 37.49 19.42
CA PHE A 172 -15.98 36.29 18.72
C PHE A 172 -15.90 35.01 19.58
N GLU A 173 -15.57 35.12 20.87
CA GLU A 173 -15.39 33.98 21.78
C GLU A 173 -16.67 33.19 22.10
N HIS A 174 -17.85 33.75 21.83
CA HIS A 174 -19.14 33.07 21.99
C HIS A 174 -19.68 32.46 20.69
N GLU A 175 -19.01 32.69 19.55
CA GLU A 175 -19.44 32.14 18.26
C GLU A 175 -19.06 30.66 18.12
N VAL A 176 -20.07 29.78 18.09
CA VAL A 176 -19.88 28.31 18.17
C VAL A 176 -18.95 27.78 17.06
N MET A 177 -19.01 28.33 15.84
CA MET A 177 -18.11 27.92 14.76
C MET A 177 -16.64 28.33 14.99
N VAL A 178 -16.40 29.50 15.60
CA VAL A 178 -15.07 29.98 15.96
C VAL A 178 -14.52 29.17 17.14
N ALA A 179 -15.34 28.91 18.16
CA ALA A 179 -14.98 28.08 19.31
C ALA A 179 -14.68 26.62 18.88
N ASN A 180 -15.51 26.01 18.02
CA ASN A 180 -15.24 24.68 17.46
C ASN A 180 -13.94 24.64 16.64
N SER A 181 -13.61 25.72 15.92
CA SER A 181 -12.34 25.84 15.20
C SER A 181 -11.13 26.01 16.12
N LEU A 182 -11.29 26.71 17.26
CA LEU A 182 -10.26 26.82 18.30
C LEU A 182 -10.01 25.48 18.98
N VAL A 183 -11.05 24.71 19.34
CA VAL A 183 -10.89 23.34 19.86
C VAL A 183 -10.13 22.47 18.85
N ASN A 184 -10.56 22.47 17.58
CA ASN A 184 -9.91 21.69 16.52
C ASN A 184 -8.43 22.08 16.30
N MET A 185 -8.11 23.38 16.33
CA MET A 185 -6.73 23.87 16.24
C MET A 185 -5.87 23.37 17.43
N TYR A 186 -6.35 23.51 18.68
CA TYR A 186 -5.59 23.03 19.84
C TYR A 186 -5.41 21.51 19.87
N VAL A 187 -6.37 20.76 19.32
CA VAL A 187 -6.27 19.30 19.10
C VAL A 187 -5.18 18.97 18.09
N ASN A 188 -5.18 19.62 16.91
CA ASN A 188 -4.23 19.31 15.85
C ASN A 188 -2.80 19.76 16.19
N CYS A 189 -2.63 20.90 16.87
CA CYS A 189 -1.36 21.37 17.43
C CYS A 189 -0.89 20.57 18.68
N VAL A 190 -1.37 19.32 18.85
CA VAL A 190 -0.94 18.33 19.85
C VAL A 190 -1.01 18.83 21.30
N ASN A 191 -2.00 19.67 21.63
CA ASN A 191 -2.22 20.15 23.00
C ASN A 191 -3.65 19.92 23.47
N ILE A 192 -4.01 18.65 23.59
CA ILE A 192 -5.34 18.21 24.03
C ILE A 192 -5.70 18.70 25.43
N CYS A 193 -4.72 18.94 26.31
CA CYS A 193 -4.96 19.51 27.64
C CYS A 193 -5.49 20.96 27.57
N ILE A 194 -4.99 21.78 26.63
CA ILE A 194 -5.56 23.12 26.38
C ILE A 194 -6.94 23.00 25.72
N ALA A 195 -7.12 22.07 24.76
CA ALA A 195 -8.42 21.83 24.13
C ALA A 195 -9.50 21.40 25.13
N GLU A 196 -9.19 20.47 26.04
CA GLU A 196 -10.07 20.04 27.15
C GLU A 196 -10.47 21.22 28.04
N ASN A 197 -9.51 22.06 28.43
CA ASN A 197 -9.74 23.17 29.35
C ASN A 197 -10.54 24.30 28.69
N PHE A 198 -10.27 24.60 27.41
CA PHE A 198 -11.06 25.56 26.63
C PHE A 198 -12.49 25.06 26.42
N PHE A 199 -12.66 23.78 26.04
CA PHE A 199 -13.97 23.17 25.89
C PHE A 199 -14.82 23.24 27.16
N LYS A 200 -14.23 22.95 28.33
CA LYS A 200 -14.90 23.06 29.65
C LYS A 200 -15.31 24.51 30.00
N GLY A 201 -14.78 25.52 29.31
CA GLY A 201 -15.16 26.92 29.43
C GLY A 201 -16.20 27.40 28.41
N MET A 202 -16.60 26.58 27.43
CA MET A 202 -17.55 26.98 26.39
C MET A 202 -18.97 27.13 26.94
N HIS A 203 -19.54 28.33 26.88
CA HIS A 203 -20.92 28.62 27.31
C HIS A 203 -22.00 27.99 26.41
N VAL A 204 -21.70 27.73 25.15
CA VAL A 204 -22.57 27.05 24.19
C VAL A 204 -21.76 25.94 23.52
N THR A 205 -22.23 24.70 23.63
CA THR A 205 -21.66 23.54 22.94
C THR A 205 -22.72 22.90 22.05
N ASP A 206 -22.31 22.44 20.88
CA ASP A 206 -23.15 21.70 19.95
C ASP A 206 -22.60 20.28 19.72
N VAL A 207 -23.32 19.47 18.94
CA VAL A 207 -22.89 18.08 18.64
C VAL A 207 -21.52 18.05 17.95
N VAL A 208 -21.14 19.10 17.21
CA VAL A 208 -19.81 19.23 16.62
C VAL A 208 -18.76 19.52 17.70
N SER A 209 -19.02 20.42 18.66
CA SER A 209 -18.12 20.67 19.81
C SER A 209 -17.78 19.36 20.53
N TRP A 210 -18.80 18.58 20.89
CA TRP A 210 -18.65 17.31 21.60
C TRP A 210 -17.92 16.26 20.76
N ASN A 211 -18.29 16.10 19.48
CA ASN A 211 -17.63 15.13 18.60
C ASN A 211 -16.15 15.47 18.35
N THR A 212 -15.77 16.75 18.27
CA THR A 212 -14.37 17.16 18.12
C THR A 212 -13.53 16.78 19.34
N ILE A 213 -13.99 17.08 20.58
CA ILE A 213 -13.20 16.75 21.77
C ILE A 213 -13.18 15.24 22.07
N ILE A 214 -14.30 14.52 21.90
CA ILE A 214 -14.35 13.06 22.05
C ILE A 214 -13.45 12.39 21.00
N GLY A 215 -13.49 12.84 19.74
CA GLY A 215 -12.65 12.33 18.65
C GLY A 215 -11.16 12.66 18.79
N ALA A 216 -10.82 13.75 19.48
CA ALA A 216 -9.46 14.05 19.87
C ALA A 216 -8.94 13.08 20.93
N LEU A 217 -9.74 12.85 21.99
CA LEU A 217 -9.38 12.01 23.12
C LEU A 217 -9.23 10.52 22.73
N GLU A 218 -9.96 10.07 21.72
CA GLU A 218 -9.79 8.74 21.13
C GLU A 218 -8.42 8.62 20.41
N LYS A 219 -8.12 9.56 19.50
CA LYS A 219 -6.85 9.61 18.73
C LYS A 219 -5.60 9.82 19.58
N ASP A 220 -5.71 10.56 20.68
CA ASP A 220 -4.64 10.82 21.65
C ASP A 220 -4.21 9.57 22.43
N GLY A 221 -4.97 8.46 22.33
CA GLY A 221 -4.75 7.29 23.19
C GLY A 221 -5.33 7.46 24.59
N SER A 222 -6.27 8.40 24.77
CA SER A 222 -7.02 8.68 26.00
C SER A 222 -8.51 8.20 25.94
N PRO A 223 -8.87 7.01 25.40
CA PRO A 223 -10.26 6.64 25.10
C PRO A 223 -11.18 6.58 26.33
N LEU A 224 -10.65 6.34 27.54
CA LEU A 224 -11.45 6.42 28.78
C LEU A 224 -12.02 7.84 28.99
N LYS A 225 -11.22 8.89 28.75
CA LYS A 225 -11.71 10.28 28.79
C LYS A 225 -12.76 10.52 27.70
N ALA A 226 -12.54 10.01 26.48
CA ALA A 226 -13.52 10.15 25.39
C ALA A 226 -14.90 9.59 25.80
N LEU A 227 -14.91 8.45 26.51
CA LEU A 227 -16.11 7.83 27.06
C LEU A 227 -16.74 8.66 28.19
N ASP A 228 -15.94 9.22 29.10
CA ASP A 228 -16.43 10.15 30.14
C ASP A 228 -17.11 11.39 29.53
N PHE A 229 -16.51 11.99 28.49
CA PHE A 229 -17.12 13.11 27.76
C PHE A 229 -18.41 12.69 27.02
N PHE A 230 -18.49 11.49 26.44
CA PHE A 230 -19.76 10.95 25.88
C PHE A 230 -20.85 10.78 26.94
N PHE A 231 -20.49 10.34 28.15
CA PHE A 231 -21.42 10.29 29.27
C PHE A 231 -21.83 11.69 29.74
N GLN A 232 -20.92 12.66 29.75
CA GLN A 232 -21.25 14.05 30.10
C GLN A 232 -22.19 14.68 29.05
N MET A 233 -21.87 14.59 27.75
CA MET A 233 -22.75 14.99 26.63
C MET A 233 -24.18 14.48 26.81
N SER A 234 -24.30 13.20 27.21
CA SER A 234 -25.59 12.53 27.43
C SER A 234 -26.34 13.01 28.68
N ARG A 235 -25.62 13.51 29.70
CA ARG A 235 -26.18 14.09 30.94
C ARG A 235 -26.61 15.54 30.72
N ASP A 236 -25.84 16.27 29.93
CA ASP A 236 -26.06 17.68 29.58
C ASP A 236 -27.17 17.84 28.51
N GLY A 237 -27.87 16.75 28.17
CA GLY A 237 -29.06 16.72 27.30
C GLY A 237 -28.77 16.70 25.81
N VAL A 238 -27.51 16.84 25.41
CA VAL A 238 -27.09 16.86 24.01
C VAL A 238 -27.23 15.45 23.42
N LYS A 239 -27.97 15.33 22.31
CA LYS A 239 -28.30 14.03 21.70
C LYS A 239 -27.12 13.53 20.86
N PRO A 240 -26.55 12.34 21.15
CA PRO A 240 -25.54 11.72 20.28
C PRO A 240 -26.06 11.52 18.85
N ASN A 241 -25.21 11.80 17.86
CA ASN A 241 -25.48 11.50 16.46
C ASN A 241 -24.66 10.29 15.98
N GLN A 242 -24.77 9.97 14.70
CA GLN A 242 -24.06 8.86 14.06
C GLN A 242 -22.54 8.91 14.31
N THR A 243 -21.92 10.08 14.08
CA THR A 243 -20.50 10.32 14.32
C THR A 243 -20.12 10.14 15.79
N THR A 244 -20.95 10.61 16.72
CA THR A 244 -20.74 10.38 18.17
C THR A 244 -20.64 8.89 18.47
N PHE A 245 -21.58 8.08 17.97
CA PHE A 245 -21.57 6.63 18.21
C PHE A 245 -20.33 5.96 17.61
N VAL A 246 -19.94 6.28 16.37
CA VAL A 246 -18.74 5.71 15.72
C VAL A 246 -17.48 5.98 16.56
N ILE A 247 -17.24 7.21 17.00
CA ILE A 247 -16.08 7.57 17.83
C ILE A 247 -16.12 6.87 19.20
N THR A 248 -17.31 6.78 19.80
CA THR A 248 -17.47 6.14 21.12
C THR A 248 -17.25 4.62 21.03
N ILE A 249 -17.68 3.98 19.93
CA ILE A 249 -17.44 2.56 19.65
C ILE A 249 -15.95 2.32 19.34
N ALA A 250 -15.29 3.21 18.59
CA ALA A 250 -13.84 3.16 18.38
C ALA A 250 -13.07 3.22 19.71
N SER A 251 -13.47 4.12 20.62
CA SER A 251 -12.92 4.20 21.98
C SER A 251 -13.06 2.87 22.75
N CYS A 252 -14.19 2.18 22.63
CA CYS A 252 -14.38 0.85 23.21
C CYS A 252 -13.59 -0.26 22.49
N SER A 253 -13.38 -0.15 21.18
CA SER A 253 -12.58 -1.07 20.37
C SER A 253 -11.09 -0.99 20.74
N SER A 254 -10.58 0.23 20.93
CA SER A 254 -9.23 0.52 21.41
C SER A 254 -9.01 0.04 22.86
N LEU A 255 -10.05 0.05 23.71
CA LEU A 255 -10.00 -0.47 25.09
C LEU A 255 -10.31 -1.97 25.25
N GLN A 256 -10.95 -2.60 24.26
CA GLN A 256 -11.41 -3.99 24.28
C GLN A 256 -12.31 -4.33 25.49
N ILE A 257 -13.19 -3.41 25.91
CA ILE A 257 -14.13 -3.59 27.04
C ILE A 257 -15.52 -3.98 26.51
N PRO A 258 -15.97 -5.26 26.62
CA PRO A 258 -17.21 -5.71 25.99
C PRO A 258 -18.46 -5.01 26.56
N ILE A 259 -18.56 -4.94 27.89
CA ILE A 259 -19.74 -4.44 28.63
C ILE A 259 -20.12 -3.01 28.20
N LEU A 260 -19.10 -2.17 27.96
CA LEU A 260 -19.31 -0.76 27.65
C LEU A 260 -19.73 -0.55 26.19
N GLY A 261 -19.09 -1.25 25.25
CA GLY A 261 -19.52 -1.22 23.85
C GLY A 261 -20.88 -1.88 23.63
N GLU A 262 -21.22 -2.93 24.37
CA GLU A 262 -22.57 -3.53 24.39
C GLU A 262 -23.64 -2.52 24.87
N TYR A 263 -23.36 -1.74 25.92
CA TYR A 263 -24.23 -0.65 26.36
C TYR A 263 -24.39 0.44 25.28
N ILE A 264 -23.31 0.82 24.60
CA ILE A 264 -23.33 1.81 23.51
C ILE A 264 -24.09 1.29 22.30
N HIS A 265 -23.92 0.02 21.94
CA HIS A 265 -24.65 -0.67 20.88
C HIS A 265 -26.16 -0.69 21.16
N ALA A 266 -26.58 -1.10 22.37
CA ALA A 266 -27.98 -1.05 22.78
C ALA A 266 -28.55 0.39 22.76
N LYS A 267 -27.72 1.40 23.08
CA LYS A 267 -28.07 2.83 22.99
C LYS A 267 -28.17 3.34 21.54
N ALA A 268 -27.42 2.76 20.60
CA ALA A 268 -27.52 3.04 19.16
C ALA A 268 -28.77 2.40 18.53
N ILE A 269 -29.06 1.13 18.84
CA ILE A 269 -30.32 0.46 18.45
C ILE A 269 -31.52 1.27 18.95
N LYS A 270 -31.52 1.71 20.21
CA LYS A 270 -32.58 2.57 20.79
C LYS A 270 -32.70 3.96 20.14
N LYS A 271 -31.84 4.30 19.17
CA LYS A 271 -31.89 5.53 18.36
C LYS A 271 -32.22 5.27 16.88
N GLY A 272 -32.40 4.02 16.45
CA GLY A 272 -32.67 3.66 15.05
C GLY A 272 -31.41 3.65 14.18
N PHE A 273 -30.26 3.31 14.76
CA PHE A 273 -28.99 3.16 14.04
C PHE A 273 -28.54 1.69 13.88
N ASP A 274 -29.43 0.74 14.16
CA ASP A 274 -29.21 -0.71 14.03
C ASP A 274 -28.80 -1.16 12.62
N SER A 275 -29.38 -0.53 11.59
CA SER A 275 -29.14 -0.86 10.17
C SER A 275 -28.06 0.02 9.50
N ASP A 276 -27.45 0.96 10.23
CA ASP A 276 -26.51 1.95 9.68
C ASP A 276 -25.14 1.35 9.34
N VAL A 277 -24.63 1.63 8.14
CA VAL A 277 -23.37 1.06 7.65
C VAL A 277 -22.14 1.57 8.40
N PHE A 278 -22.13 2.81 8.90
CA PHE A 278 -20.97 3.38 9.59
C PHE A 278 -20.88 2.87 11.04
N ILE A 279 -22.00 2.90 11.77
CA ILE A 279 -22.09 2.31 13.11
C ILE A 279 -21.93 0.79 13.04
N GLY A 280 -22.58 0.11 12.10
CA GLY A 280 -22.42 -1.33 11.87
C GLY A 280 -20.97 -1.72 11.61
N SER A 281 -20.25 -1.01 10.74
CA SER A 281 -18.81 -1.26 10.50
C SER A 281 -17.96 -1.11 11.76
N ALA A 282 -18.25 -0.09 12.59
CA ALA A 282 -17.56 0.12 13.86
C ALA A 282 -17.88 -0.98 14.90
N LEU A 283 -19.12 -1.47 14.95
CA LEU A 283 -19.53 -2.57 15.82
C LEU A 283 -18.90 -3.90 15.40
N VAL A 284 -18.82 -4.18 14.09
CA VAL A 284 -18.15 -5.36 13.54
C VAL A 284 -16.69 -5.40 13.99
N ASP A 285 -15.96 -4.28 13.85
CA ASP A 285 -14.57 -4.15 14.33
C ASP A 285 -14.47 -4.28 15.86
N PHE A 286 -15.32 -3.59 16.62
CA PHE A 286 -15.34 -3.65 18.09
C PHE A 286 -15.52 -5.08 18.61
N TYR A 287 -16.53 -5.81 18.13
CA TYR A 287 -16.78 -7.18 18.55
C TYR A 287 -15.68 -8.13 18.05
N ALA A 288 -15.11 -7.89 16.87
CA ALA A 288 -13.96 -8.65 16.38
C ALA A 288 -12.70 -8.49 17.27
N LYS A 289 -12.40 -7.26 17.71
CA LYS A 289 -11.29 -7.00 18.66
C LYS A 289 -11.58 -7.60 20.04
N CYS A 290 -12.83 -7.61 20.51
CA CYS A 290 -13.25 -8.21 21.78
C CYS A 290 -13.42 -9.75 21.75
N ASP A 291 -12.92 -10.43 20.70
CA ASP A 291 -13.05 -11.89 20.47
C ASP A 291 -14.50 -12.43 20.42
N LYS A 292 -15.45 -11.55 20.07
CA LYS A 292 -16.88 -11.83 19.95
C LYS A 292 -17.28 -11.97 18.48
N LEU A 293 -16.70 -12.98 17.81
CA LEU A 293 -16.86 -13.16 16.37
C LEU A 293 -18.30 -13.45 15.93
N VAL A 294 -19.13 -14.05 16.79
CA VAL A 294 -20.54 -14.33 16.46
C VAL A 294 -21.35 -13.03 16.47
N GLU A 295 -21.19 -12.20 17.49
CA GLU A 295 -21.81 -10.88 17.57
C GLU A 295 -21.29 -9.94 16.48
N SER A 296 -20.00 -10.02 16.11
CA SER A 296 -19.41 -9.33 14.96
C SER A 296 -20.11 -9.71 13.65
N HIS A 297 -20.34 -11.01 13.40
CA HIS A 297 -21.06 -11.48 12.21
C HIS A 297 -22.53 -11.01 12.20
N GLN A 298 -23.22 -11.08 13.34
CA GLN A 298 -24.60 -10.60 13.48
C GLN A 298 -24.72 -9.09 13.20
N CYS A 299 -23.75 -8.29 13.66
CA CYS A 299 -23.69 -6.86 13.36
C CYS A 299 -23.44 -6.60 11.87
N PHE A 300 -22.62 -7.42 11.21
CA PHE A 300 -22.41 -7.32 9.76
C PHE A 300 -23.68 -7.68 8.98
N ASP A 301 -24.36 -8.77 9.34
CA ASP A 301 -25.59 -9.24 8.70
C ASP A 301 -26.69 -8.17 8.76
N GLY A 302 -26.85 -7.50 9.91
CA GLY A 302 -27.82 -6.42 10.12
C GLY A 302 -27.64 -5.15 9.27
N ILE A 303 -26.45 -4.92 8.69
CA ILE A 303 -26.22 -3.76 7.81
C ILE A 303 -27.05 -3.91 6.52
N TYR A 304 -27.94 -2.95 6.26
CA TYR A 304 -28.81 -2.95 5.07
C TYR A 304 -27.99 -2.79 3.77
N GLU A 305 -27.21 -1.71 3.64
CA GLU A 305 -26.30 -1.49 2.50
C GLU A 305 -24.85 -1.67 2.96
N LYS A 306 -24.33 -2.89 2.77
CA LYS A 306 -22.93 -3.25 3.07
C LYS A 306 -21.98 -2.51 2.12
N ASN A 307 -20.81 -2.11 2.63
CA ASN A 307 -19.74 -1.48 1.86
C ASN A 307 -18.38 -2.19 2.07
N VAL A 308 -17.36 -1.80 1.30
CA VAL A 308 -16.01 -2.41 1.39
C VAL A 308 -15.40 -2.30 2.80
N VAL A 309 -15.72 -1.24 3.57
CA VAL A 309 -15.25 -1.09 4.96
C VAL A 309 -15.88 -2.14 5.87
N SER A 310 -17.19 -2.38 5.76
CA SER A 310 -17.89 -3.42 6.54
C SER A 310 -17.38 -4.83 6.25
N TRP A 311 -17.10 -5.15 4.97
CA TRP A 311 -16.47 -6.41 4.57
C TRP A 311 -15.06 -6.54 5.16
N ASN A 312 -14.25 -5.50 5.04
CA ASN A 312 -12.87 -5.48 5.56
C ASN A 312 -12.82 -5.63 7.09
N ALA A 313 -13.76 -5.03 7.84
CA ALA A 313 -13.83 -5.17 9.28
C ALA A 313 -14.09 -6.65 9.69
N LEU A 314 -15.08 -7.30 9.07
CA LEU A 314 -15.41 -8.70 9.37
C LEU A 314 -14.25 -9.65 8.98
N ILE A 315 -13.72 -9.47 7.77
CA ILE A 315 -12.58 -10.27 7.26
C ILE A 315 -11.34 -10.08 8.16
N MET A 316 -11.07 -8.88 8.65
CA MET A 316 -9.96 -8.63 9.58
C MET A 316 -10.16 -9.31 10.94
N GLY A 317 -11.40 -9.41 11.42
CA GLY A 317 -11.74 -10.15 12.64
C GLY A 317 -11.43 -11.64 12.56
N TYR A 318 -11.78 -12.29 11.45
CA TYR A 318 -11.44 -13.69 11.21
C TYR A 318 -9.97 -13.91 10.82
N GLY A 319 -9.28 -12.90 10.26
CA GLY A 319 -7.93 -12.97 9.69
C GLY A 319 -6.77 -13.34 10.63
N SER A 320 -7.06 -13.55 11.92
CA SER A 320 -6.11 -14.10 12.90
C SER A 320 -6.47 -15.51 13.40
N LYS A 321 -7.67 -16.01 13.07
CA LYS A 321 -8.33 -17.15 13.74
C LYS A 321 -8.89 -18.22 12.79
N SER A 322 -9.37 -17.85 11.59
CA SER A 322 -9.94 -18.80 10.63
C SER A 322 -9.62 -18.42 9.17
N CYS A 323 -8.70 -19.18 8.56
CA CYS A 323 -8.31 -18.98 7.16
C CYS A 323 -9.48 -19.20 6.20
N SER A 324 -10.16 -20.33 6.33
CA SER A 324 -11.27 -20.73 5.46
C SER A 324 -12.47 -19.77 5.52
N THR A 325 -12.75 -19.17 6.69
CA THR A 325 -13.81 -18.16 6.81
C THR A 325 -13.45 -16.85 6.10
N CYS A 326 -12.18 -16.43 6.16
CA CYS A 326 -11.70 -15.28 5.37
C CYS A 326 -11.82 -15.54 3.86
N ALA A 327 -11.47 -16.75 3.41
CA ALA A 327 -11.59 -17.15 2.02
C ALA A 327 -13.06 -17.19 1.56
N SER A 328 -13.99 -17.72 2.36
CA SER A 328 -15.42 -17.71 2.01
C SER A 328 -15.99 -16.30 1.93
N LEU A 329 -15.68 -15.43 2.90
CA LEU A 329 -16.11 -14.03 2.90
C LEU A 329 -15.58 -13.25 1.69
N LEU A 330 -14.32 -13.50 1.26
CA LEU A 330 -13.79 -12.92 0.02
C LEU A 330 -14.56 -13.39 -1.22
N LEU A 331 -14.91 -14.68 -1.29
CA LEU A 331 -15.68 -15.22 -2.41
C LEU A 331 -17.09 -14.64 -2.45
N ASP A 332 -17.74 -14.42 -1.31
CA ASP A 332 -19.07 -13.83 -1.24
C ASP A 332 -19.06 -12.32 -1.55
N MET A 333 -18.04 -11.58 -1.06
CA MET A 333 -17.76 -10.20 -1.46
C MET A 333 -17.64 -10.08 -2.99
N LEU A 334 -16.88 -10.99 -3.62
CA LEU A 334 -16.69 -11.02 -5.08
C LEU A 334 -17.96 -11.41 -5.85
N LYS A 335 -18.75 -12.39 -5.37
CA LYS A 335 -20.04 -12.80 -5.98
C LYS A 335 -21.04 -11.63 -6.00
N LEU A 336 -21.05 -10.82 -4.95
CA LEU A 336 -21.92 -9.65 -4.81
C LEU A 336 -21.38 -8.40 -5.53
N GLY A 337 -20.29 -8.51 -6.29
CA GLY A 337 -19.76 -7.46 -7.15
C GLY A 337 -18.89 -6.40 -6.45
N TYR A 338 -18.64 -6.53 -5.14
CA TYR A 338 -17.72 -5.66 -4.43
C TYR A 338 -16.28 -5.96 -4.86
N ARG A 339 -15.48 -4.91 -5.12
CA ARG A 339 -14.05 -5.05 -5.40
C ARG A 339 -13.24 -5.07 -4.09
N PRO A 340 -12.42 -6.11 -3.84
CA PRO A 340 -11.40 -6.10 -2.80
C PRO A 340 -10.41 -4.94 -3.00
N ASN A 341 -9.86 -4.43 -1.89
CA ASN A 341 -8.80 -3.43 -1.90
C ASN A 341 -7.57 -3.90 -1.09
N GLU A 342 -6.58 -3.03 -0.96
CA GLU A 342 -5.33 -3.30 -0.25
C GLU A 342 -5.54 -3.75 1.21
N TYR A 343 -6.54 -3.21 1.89
CA TYR A 343 -6.93 -3.63 3.25
C TYR A 343 -7.60 -5.00 3.26
N THR A 344 -8.43 -5.34 2.26
CA THR A 344 -9.02 -6.68 2.12
C THR A 344 -7.91 -7.73 2.00
N PHE A 345 -6.95 -7.51 1.09
CA PHE A 345 -5.85 -8.45 0.88
C PHE A 345 -4.93 -8.55 2.11
N SER A 346 -4.56 -7.41 2.72
CA SER A 346 -3.73 -7.41 3.94
C SER A 346 -4.40 -8.14 5.12
N ALA A 347 -5.74 -8.11 5.23
CA ALA A 347 -6.47 -8.83 6.26
C ALA A 347 -6.38 -10.36 6.10
N ILE A 348 -6.63 -10.89 4.89
CA ILE A 348 -6.70 -12.34 4.63
C ILE A 348 -5.31 -12.99 4.71
N LEU A 349 -4.28 -12.29 4.23
CA LEU A 349 -2.90 -12.78 4.20
C LEU A 349 -2.30 -13.08 5.58
N LYS A 350 -2.90 -12.58 6.68
CA LYS A 350 -2.46 -12.85 8.05
C LYS A 350 -2.71 -14.30 8.48
N SER A 351 -3.82 -14.90 8.03
CA SER A 351 -4.18 -16.29 8.31
C SER A 351 -3.79 -17.27 7.20
N SER A 352 -3.58 -16.81 5.95
CA SER A 352 -3.38 -17.66 4.76
C SER A 352 -2.32 -18.76 4.92
N ASP A 353 -2.76 -20.01 4.83
CA ASP A 353 -1.90 -21.19 4.64
C ASP A 353 -1.28 -21.19 3.23
N ALA A 354 -0.17 -21.90 3.04
CA ALA A 354 0.68 -21.83 1.84
C ALA A 354 -0.07 -22.00 0.49
N ILE A 355 -1.10 -22.86 0.42
CA ILE A 355 -1.89 -23.08 -0.80
C ILE A 355 -2.80 -21.88 -1.08
N GLU A 356 -3.53 -21.40 -0.07
CA GLU A 356 -4.40 -20.22 -0.20
C GLU A 356 -3.56 -18.95 -0.47
N LEU A 357 -2.37 -18.84 0.13
CA LEU A 357 -1.42 -17.75 -0.11
C LEU A 357 -1.01 -17.65 -1.59
N GLN A 358 -0.73 -18.77 -2.26
CA GLN A 358 -0.42 -18.78 -3.69
C GLN A 358 -1.62 -18.37 -4.56
N GLN A 359 -2.82 -18.85 -4.22
CA GLN A 359 -4.06 -18.46 -4.91
C GLN A 359 -4.36 -16.96 -4.75
N LEU A 360 -4.27 -16.46 -3.51
CA LEU A 360 -4.43 -15.04 -3.17
C LEU A 360 -3.38 -14.17 -3.86
N HIS A 361 -2.12 -14.63 -3.95
CA HIS A 361 -1.08 -13.91 -4.68
C HIS A 361 -1.43 -13.75 -6.17
N SER A 362 -1.87 -14.82 -6.84
CA SER A 362 -2.32 -14.73 -8.24
C SER A 362 -3.53 -13.79 -8.43
N LEU A 363 -4.43 -13.73 -7.44
CA LEU A 363 -5.57 -12.81 -7.45
C LEU A 363 -5.14 -11.35 -7.24
N ILE A 364 -4.16 -11.11 -6.36
CA ILE A 364 -3.55 -9.79 -6.10
C ILE A 364 -2.89 -9.24 -7.37
N ILE A 365 -2.10 -10.07 -8.07
CA ILE A 365 -1.48 -9.72 -9.37
C ILE A 365 -2.59 -9.39 -10.39
N ARG A 366 -3.59 -10.27 -10.55
CA ARG A 366 -4.70 -10.07 -11.50
C ARG A 366 -5.54 -8.82 -11.21
N MET A 367 -5.59 -8.36 -9.96
CA MET A 367 -6.28 -7.14 -9.55
C MET A 367 -5.38 -5.89 -9.53
N GLY A 368 -4.07 -6.01 -9.84
CA GLY A 368 -3.13 -4.89 -9.91
C GLY A 368 -2.59 -4.40 -8.55
N TYR A 369 -2.70 -5.20 -7.49
CA TYR A 369 -2.33 -4.80 -6.12
C TYR A 369 -0.91 -5.22 -5.69
N GLU A 370 -0.16 -5.90 -6.57
CA GLU A 370 1.19 -6.42 -6.30
C GLU A 370 2.16 -5.37 -5.74
N HIS A 371 2.28 -4.22 -6.42
CA HIS A 371 3.19 -3.14 -6.02
C HIS A 371 2.64 -2.24 -4.90
N ASN A 372 1.48 -2.55 -4.29
CA ASN A 372 0.98 -1.80 -3.15
C ASN A 372 1.80 -2.16 -1.90
N LEU A 373 2.48 -1.17 -1.30
CA LEU A 373 3.40 -1.37 -0.18
C LEU A 373 2.80 -2.15 1.00
N HIS A 374 1.51 -1.95 1.32
CA HIS A 374 0.84 -2.66 2.41
C HIS A 374 0.54 -4.12 2.05
N VAL A 375 0.13 -4.38 0.80
CA VAL A 375 -0.13 -5.75 0.31
C VAL A 375 1.18 -6.52 0.16
N MET A 376 2.21 -5.92 -0.43
CA MET A 376 3.56 -6.50 -0.56
C MET A 376 4.17 -6.84 0.81
N SER A 377 4.09 -5.92 1.78
CA SER A 377 4.53 -6.19 3.17
C SER A 377 3.78 -7.37 3.80
N SER A 378 2.46 -7.47 3.53
CA SER A 378 1.62 -8.57 4.03
C SER A 378 1.95 -9.90 3.36
N LEU A 379 2.20 -9.91 2.04
CA LEU A 379 2.65 -11.08 1.27
C LEU A 379 4.00 -11.57 1.80
N MET A 380 5.03 -10.72 1.85
CA MET A 380 6.36 -11.07 2.34
C MET A 380 6.30 -11.65 3.77
N THR A 381 5.48 -11.06 4.65
CA THR A 381 5.27 -11.56 6.01
C THR A 381 4.60 -12.93 6.02
N SER A 382 3.61 -13.17 5.15
CA SER A 382 2.89 -14.44 5.08
C SER A 382 3.70 -15.56 4.44
N PHE A 383 4.46 -15.30 3.37
CA PHE A 383 5.43 -16.24 2.82
C PHE A 383 6.50 -16.59 3.88
N ALA A 384 7.01 -15.60 4.61
CA ALA A 384 7.97 -15.82 5.71
C ALA A 384 7.39 -16.52 6.95
N LYS A 385 6.06 -16.49 7.16
CA LYS A 385 5.33 -17.27 8.17
C LYS A 385 5.15 -18.73 7.74
N ASN A 386 4.84 -18.95 6.46
CA ASN A 386 4.68 -20.27 5.84
C ASN A 386 6.01 -20.99 5.51
N GLY A 387 7.16 -20.39 5.85
CA GLY A 387 8.50 -20.98 5.59
C GLY A 387 8.99 -20.83 4.15
N LEU A 388 8.22 -20.17 3.29
CA LEU A 388 8.52 -19.89 1.87
C LEU A 388 9.48 -18.68 1.76
N LEU A 389 10.67 -18.82 2.34
CA LEU A 389 11.63 -17.71 2.51
C LEU A 389 12.21 -17.22 1.17
N LEU A 390 12.27 -18.06 0.14
CA LEU A 390 12.78 -17.68 -1.18
C LEU A 390 11.76 -16.81 -1.94
N ASP A 391 10.48 -17.18 -1.91
CA ASP A 391 9.39 -16.43 -2.54
C ASP A 391 9.24 -15.05 -1.86
N ALA A 392 9.35 -15.00 -0.53
CA ALA A 392 9.38 -13.74 0.22
C ALA A 392 10.57 -12.82 -0.13
N LEU A 393 11.65 -13.36 -0.69
CA LEU A 393 12.84 -12.62 -1.16
C LEU A 393 12.83 -12.36 -2.67
N ALA A 394 11.90 -12.90 -3.45
CA ALA A 394 11.73 -12.56 -4.87
C ALA A 394 11.34 -11.09 -5.02
N PHE A 395 10.31 -10.64 -4.27
CA PHE A 395 9.88 -9.24 -4.15
C PHE A 395 11.02 -8.24 -3.87
N VAL A 396 12.12 -8.69 -3.25
CA VAL A 396 13.30 -7.85 -2.95
C VAL A 396 14.24 -7.70 -4.16
N LYS A 397 14.30 -8.72 -5.02
CA LYS A 397 15.13 -8.73 -6.24
C LYS A 397 14.45 -8.05 -7.42
N ASP A 398 13.12 -8.15 -7.48
CA ASP A 398 12.32 -7.64 -8.60
C ASP A 398 12.01 -6.13 -8.46
N CYS A 399 12.53 -5.47 -7.42
CA CYS A 399 12.41 -4.04 -7.18
C CYS A 399 13.60 -3.23 -7.75
N ASP A 400 13.39 -2.55 -8.88
CA ASP A 400 14.30 -1.54 -9.47
C ASP A 400 14.51 -0.28 -8.60
N ARG A 401 13.85 -0.18 -7.43
CA ARG A 401 13.88 0.99 -6.53
C ARG A 401 14.18 0.56 -5.09
N PRO A 402 14.85 1.43 -4.29
CA PRO A 402 15.04 1.16 -2.86
C PRO A 402 13.69 0.96 -2.16
N LEU A 403 13.60 -0.14 -1.42
CA LEU A 403 12.40 -0.56 -0.70
C LEU A 403 12.14 0.36 0.51
N ALA A 404 10.87 0.72 0.70
CA ALA A 404 10.42 1.47 1.89
C ALA A 404 10.77 0.73 3.19
N VAL A 405 10.85 1.48 4.30
CA VAL A 405 11.35 0.99 5.60
C VAL A 405 10.69 -0.31 6.06
N VAL A 406 9.37 -0.44 5.93
CA VAL A 406 8.62 -1.64 6.38
C VAL A 406 8.95 -2.90 5.55
N PRO A 407 8.82 -2.93 4.20
CA PRO A 407 9.34 -4.04 3.38
C PRO A 407 10.81 -4.36 3.63
N SER A 408 11.67 -3.34 3.77
CA SER A 408 13.10 -3.50 4.04
C SER A 408 13.35 -4.18 5.40
N ASN A 409 12.63 -3.78 6.46
CA ASN A 409 12.68 -4.42 7.76
C ASN A 409 12.20 -5.88 7.71
N ILE A 410 11.15 -6.19 6.94
CA ILE A 410 10.66 -7.58 6.75
C ILE A 410 11.72 -8.44 6.04
N ALA A 411 12.27 -7.96 4.92
CA ALA A 411 13.34 -8.62 4.17
C ALA A 411 14.60 -8.85 5.01
N ALA A 412 15.05 -7.85 5.75
CA ALA A 412 16.17 -7.95 6.69
C ALA A 412 15.87 -8.94 7.85
N GLY A 413 14.61 -9.01 8.30
CA GLY A 413 14.13 -10.04 9.22
C GLY A 413 14.23 -11.46 8.64
N ILE A 414 13.96 -11.63 7.34
CA ILE A 414 14.10 -12.90 6.62
C ILE A 414 15.59 -13.27 6.46
N TYR A 415 16.43 -12.35 5.97
CA TYR A 415 17.89 -12.58 5.86
C TYR A 415 18.51 -12.97 7.21
N ASN A 416 18.09 -12.34 8.31
CA ASN A 416 18.49 -12.70 9.68
C ASN A 416 18.03 -14.10 10.12
N ARG A 417 16.91 -14.64 9.59
CA ARG A 417 16.48 -16.04 9.83
C ARG A 417 17.29 -17.04 9.00
N VAL A 418 17.67 -16.68 7.78
CA VAL A 418 18.53 -17.48 6.88
C VAL A 418 20.01 -17.45 7.34
N GLY A 419 20.39 -16.50 8.20
CA GLY A 419 21.76 -16.30 8.69
C GLY A 419 22.63 -15.43 7.78
N GLN A 420 22.04 -14.75 6.80
CA GLN A 420 22.71 -13.88 5.84
C GLN A 420 22.85 -12.44 6.37
N TYR A 421 23.46 -12.28 7.55
CA TYR A 421 23.57 -11.00 8.26
C TYR A 421 24.22 -9.87 7.43
N ASN A 422 25.10 -10.22 6.49
CA ASN A 422 25.73 -9.25 5.58
C ASN A 422 24.73 -8.63 4.58
N GLU A 423 23.71 -9.38 4.15
CA GLU A 423 22.68 -8.84 3.24
C GLU A 423 21.68 -7.97 3.99
N THR A 424 21.35 -8.32 5.25
CA THR A 424 20.65 -7.43 6.20
C THR A 424 21.36 -6.08 6.32
N LEU A 425 22.69 -6.10 6.52
CA LEU A 425 23.50 -4.87 6.67
C LEU A 425 23.49 -4.03 5.39
N LYS A 426 23.71 -4.63 4.21
CA LYS A 426 23.63 -3.93 2.93
C LYS A 426 22.27 -3.28 2.72
N LEU A 427 21.18 -4.06 2.83
CA LEU A 427 19.83 -3.60 2.55
C LEU A 427 19.43 -2.40 3.42
N LEU A 428 19.66 -2.49 4.73
CA LEU A 428 19.28 -1.43 5.66
C LEU A 428 20.24 -0.23 5.66
N SER A 429 21.48 -0.38 5.17
CA SER A 429 22.44 0.73 5.03
C SER A 429 22.09 1.77 3.95
N VAL A 430 21.10 1.46 3.10
CA VAL A 430 20.62 2.34 2.01
C VAL A 430 19.43 3.20 2.43
N LEU A 431 18.86 2.97 3.62
CA LEU A 431 17.71 3.73 4.12
C LEU A 431 18.14 5.11 4.65
N GLU A 432 17.54 6.18 4.10
CA GLU A 432 17.80 7.57 4.52
C GLU A 432 17.21 7.87 5.91
N GLU A 433 16.03 7.31 6.22
CA GLU A 433 15.33 7.47 7.50
C GLU A 433 15.02 6.10 8.16
N PRO A 434 15.99 5.50 8.90
CA PRO A 434 15.81 4.22 9.57
C PRO A 434 15.00 4.35 10.87
N ASP A 435 13.94 3.54 11.01
CA ASP A 435 13.09 3.51 12.21
C ASP A 435 13.71 2.68 13.36
N ILE A 436 13.07 2.69 14.54
CA ILE A 436 13.53 1.92 15.71
C ILE A 436 13.62 0.41 15.43
N VAL A 437 12.75 -0.12 14.56
CA VAL A 437 12.75 -1.53 14.16
C VAL A 437 13.95 -1.82 13.25
N THR A 438 14.31 -0.91 12.34
CA THR A 438 15.54 -0.97 11.52
C THR A 438 16.79 -1.04 12.41
N TRP A 439 16.92 -0.15 13.40
CA TRP A 439 18.04 -0.17 14.35
C TRP A 439 18.10 -1.46 15.16
N ASN A 440 16.95 -1.95 15.64
CA ASN A 440 16.86 -3.22 16.36
C ASN A 440 17.26 -4.43 15.50
N ILE A 441 16.86 -4.46 14.22
CA ILE A 441 17.23 -5.52 13.27
C ILE A 441 18.73 -5.49 12.95
N LEU A 442 19.32 -4.30 12.77
CA LEU A 442 20.76 -4.08 12.57
C LEU A 442 21.58 -4.55 13.78
N ILE A 443 21.22 -4.07 14.99
CA ILE A 443 21.88 -4.44 16.25
C ILE A 443 21.78 -5.95 16.48
N ALA A 444 20.62 -6.57 16.24
CA ALA A 444 20.43 -8.00 16.36
C ALA A 444 21.14 -8.83 15.27
N ALA A 445 21.45 -8.25 14.10
CA ALA A 445 22.27 -8.88 13.06
C ALA A 445 23.75 -8.90 13.48
N CYS A 446 24.35 -7.75 13.78
CA CYS A 446 25.74 -7.66 14.24
C CYS A 446 25.98 -8.48 15.51
N ALA A 447 25.06 -8.43 16.49
CA ALA A 447 25.14 -9.22 17.72
C ALA A 447 25.06 -10.74 17.47
N ARG A 448 24.49 -11.20 16.36
CA ARG A 448 24.50 -12.62 15.94
C ARG A 448 25.75 -12.97 15.13
N ASN A 449 26.18 -12.12 14.20
CA ASN A 449 27.36 -12.33 13.35
C ASN A 449 28.68 -12.33 14.17
N GLY A 450 28.72 -11.58 15.27
CA GLY A 450 29.88 -11.47 16.16
C GLY A 450 30.57 -10.10 16.13
N ASP A 451 30.06 -9.16 15.32
CA ASP A 451 30.60 -7.81 15.13
C ASP A 451 30.23 -6.87 16.29
N TYR A 452 30.64 -7.26 17.50
CA TYR A 452 30.28 -6.58 18.74
C TYR A 452 30.73 -5.12 18.80
N LYS A 453 31.71 -4.70 17.98
CA LYS A 453 32.11 -3.29 17.84
C LYS A 453 31.03 -2.47 17.11
N GLU A 454 30.53 -2.98 15.97
CA GLU A 454 29.53 -2.28 15.17
C GLU A 454 28.21 -2.11 15.93
N VAL A 455 27.84 -3.09 16.78
CA VAL A 455 26.68 -2.98 17.70
C VAL A 455 26.68 -1.68 18.51
N PHE A 456 27.83 -1.25 19.04
CA PHE A 456 27.92 -0.02 19.84
C PHE A 456 28.05 1.25 18.98
N GLU A 457 28.56 1.15 17.75
CA GLU A 457 28.53 2.26 16.80
C GLU A 457 27.13 2.51 16.26
N LEU A 458 26.35 1.46 15.98
CA LEU A 458 24.94 1.53 15.62
C LEU A 458 24.11 2.19 16.73
N LEU A 459 24.33 1.80 18.00
CA LEU A 459 23.70 2.44 19.16
C LEU A 459 24.05 3.95 19.24
N GLN A 460 25.30 4.32 18.97
CA GLN A 460 25.70 5.73 18.94
C GLN A 460 25.04 6.49 17.79
N ARG A 461 24.94 5.89 16.59
CA ARG A 461 24.26 6.51 15.43
C ARG A 461 22.76 6.69 15.71
N MET A 462 22.08 5.68 16.26
CA MET A 462 20.67 5.72 16.70
C MET A 462 20.39 6.86 17.69
N LEU A 463 21.24 7.03 18.71
CA LEU A 463 21.12 8.12 19.67
C LEU A 463 21.41 9.50 19.04
N MET A 464 22.34 9.57 18.09
CA MET A 464 22.63 10.81 17.34
C MET A 464 21.50 11.22 16.40
N THR A 465 20.72 10.27 15.85
CA THR A 465 19.48 10.53 15.11
C THR A 465 18.27 10.77 16.03
N ARG A 466 18.48 10.93 17.35
CA ARG A 466 17.46 11.17 18.39
C ARG A 466 16.42 10.04 18.55
N ILE A 467 16.75 8.82 18.12
CA ILE A 467 15.90 7.64 18.34
C ILE A 467 16.33 6.99 19.66
N TYR A 468 15.39 6.80 20.57
CA TYR A 468 15.66 6.25 21.90
C TYR A 468 15.58 4.70 21.91
N PRO A 469 16.50 3.98 22.59
CA PRO A 469 16.46 2.53 22.72
C PRO A 469 15.19 1.98 23.38
N ASP A 470 14.71 0.84 22.89
CA ASP A 470 13.60 0.07 23.48
C ASP A 470 14.08 -1.26 24.10
N ASN A 471 13.12 -2.04 24.60
CA ASN A 471 13.36 -3.34 25.25
C ASN A 471 14.09 -4.32 24.30
N TYR A 472 13.83 -4.27 22.99
CA TYR A 472 14.52 -5.09 22.00
C TYR A 472 15.95 -4.59 21.75
N THR A 473 16.18 -3.27 21.72
CA THR A 473 17.53 -2.69 21.65
C THR A 473 18.36 -3.17 22.84
N PHE A 474 17.81 -3.04 24.04
CA PHE A 474 18.49 -3.43 25.28
C PHE A 474 18.75 -4.93 25.37
N VAL A 475 17.81 -5.79 24.95
CA VAL A 475 18.05 -7.24 24.88
C VAL A 475 19.16 -7.59 23.86
N GLY A 476 19.22 -6.89 22.72
CA GLY A 476 20.32 -7.00 21.77
C GLY A 476 21.67 -6.71 22.42
N LEU A 477 21.80 -5.55 23.07
CA LEU A 477 23.01 -5.08 23.76
C LEU A 477 23.42 -6.01 24.92
N LEU A 478 22.47 -6.42 25.77
CA LEU A 478 22.72 -7.32 26.90
C LEU A 478 23.14 -8.73 26.43
N SER A 479 22.63 -9.21 25.29
CA SER A 479 23.07 -10.47 24.70
C SER A 479 24.56 -10.43 24.30
N VAL A 480 25.09 -9.27 23.87
CA VAL A 480 26.51 -9.08 23.58
C VAL A 480 27.33 -9.10 24.87
N CYS A 481 26.87 -8.44 25.94
CA CYS A 481 27.53 -8.52 27.26
C CYS A 481 27.57 -9.95 27.81
N SER A 482 26.46 -10.68 27.68
CA SER A 482 26.30 -12.09 28.05
C SER A 482 27.28 -13.00 27.27
N LYS A 483 27.43 -12.79 25.96
CA LYS A 483 28.41 -13.51 25.11
C LYS A 483 29.87 -13.17 25.41
N LEU A 484 30.17 -11.92 25.77
CA LEU A 484 31.52 -11.44 26.08
C LEU A 484 31.93 -11.66 27.55
N SER A 485 31.02 -12.10 28.41
CA SER A 485 31.16 -12.10 29.89
C SER A 485 31.63 -10.75 30.45
N ASN A 486 31.27 -9.64 29.81
CA ASN A 486 31.73 -8.30 30.16
C ASN A 486 30.78 -7.61 31.15
N LEU A 487 31.09 -7.77 32.45
CA LEU A 487 30.28 -7.24 33.55
C LEU A 487 30.20 -5.70 33.56
N ASP A 488 31.30 -5.01 33.30
CA ASP A 488 31.35 -3.53 33.37
C ASP A 488 30.47 -2.89 32.28
N LEU A 489 30.48 -3.48 31.09
CA LEU A 489 29.62 -3.09 29.97
C LEU A 489 28.14 -3.42 30.25
N GLY A 490 27.85 -4.61 30.79
CA GLY A 490 26.50 -5.00 31.20
C GLY A 490 25.91 -4.11 32.30
N CYS A 491 26.71 -3.74 33.30
CA CYS A 491 26.35 -2.74 34.32
C CYS A 491 26.11 -1.35 33.70
N SER A 492 26.88 -0.96 32.70
CA SER A 492 26.71 0.33 32.02
C SER A 492 25.41 0.41 31.23
N ILE A 493 25.00 -0.69 30.57
CA ILE A 493 23.72 -0.79 29.87
C ILE A 493 22.55 -0.87 30.84
N HIS A 494 22.66 -1.64 31.92
CA HIS A 494 21.62 -1.68 32.97
C HIS A 494 21.42 -0.30 33.62
N GLY A 495 22.51 0.44 33.86
CA GLY A 495 22.48 1.83 34.30
C GLY A 495 22.01 2.85 33.25
N LEU A 496 21.90 2.45 31.97
CA LEU A 496 21.26 3.24 30.91
C LEU A 496 19.75 3.01 30.90
N ILE A 497 19.28 1.76 31.00
CA ILE A 497 17.85 1.40 31.10
C ILE A 497 17.19 2.21 32.23
N ILE A 498 17.78 2.17 33.44
CA ILE A 498 17.30 2.89 34.62
C ILE A 498 17.25 4.42 34.43
N LYS A 499 18.02 4.97 33.47
CA LYS A 499 18.08 6.41 33.16
C LYS A 499 17.19 6.85 32.00
N THR A 500 16.81 5.94 31.10
CA THR A 500 15.90 6.25 29.98
C THR A 500 14.45 6.19 30.43
N ASP A 501 14.02 5.03 30.93
CA ASP A 501 12.78 4.84 31.67
C ASP A 501 12.84 3.49 32.40
N ILE A 502 12.49 3.47 33.68
CA ILE A 502 12.43 2.25 34.49
C ILE A 502 11.33 1.29 34.05
N ASN A 503 10.27 1.77 33.38
CA ASN A 503 9.20 0.92 32.83
C ASN A 503 9.69 0.01 31.69
N LEU A 504 10.84 0.32 31.07
CA LEU A 504 11.50 -0.53 30.06
C LEU A 504 12.13 -1.79 30.69
N CYS A 505 12.23 -1.87 32.02
CA CYS A 505 12.70 -3.04 32.75
C CYS A 505 11.55 -4.05 32.97
N ASP A 506 10.90 -4.46 31.88
CA ASP A 506 9.82 -5.46 31.91
C ASP A 506 10.33 -6.88 32.24
N THR A 507 9.40 -7.83 32.40
CA THR A 507 9.72 -9.24 32.69
C THR A 507 10.65 -9.86 31.62
N PHE A 508 10.64 -9.40 30.38
CA PHE A 508 11.50 -9.89 29.30
C PHE A 508 12.93 -9.35 29.41
N VAL A 509 13.10 -8.05 29.65
CA VAL A 509 14.40 -7.40 29.90
C VAL A 509 15.02 -7.89 31.21
N CYS A 510 14.23 -8.02 32.28
CA CYS A 510 14.69 -8.63 33.54
C CYS A 510 15.20 -10.06 33.34
N ASN A 511 14.49 -10.91 32.57
CA ASN A 511 14.93 -12.27 32.28
C ASN A 511 16.29 -12.34 31.57
N VAL A 512 16.60 -11.34 30.72
CA VAL A 512 17.89 -11.21 30.02
C VAL A 512 18.97 -10.58 30.91
N LEU A 513 18.62 -9.66 31.81
CA LEU A 513 19.54 -9.15 32.85
C LEU A 513 19.97 -10.26 33.81
N ILE A 514 19.05 -11.15 34.21
CA ILE A 514 19.32 -12.32 35.07
C ILE A 514 20.35 -13.25 34.39
N ASP A 515 20.18 -13.55 33.09
CA ASP A 515 21.13 -14.33 32.29
C ASP A 515 22.50 -13.65 32.15
N MET A 516 22.50 -12.36 31.79
CA MET A 516 23.71 -11.56 31.59
C MET A 516 24.54 -11.49 32.88
N TYR A 517 23.94 -11.11 34.01
CA TYR A 517 24.63 -11.10 35.30
C TYR A 517 25.07 -12.50 35.74
N GLY A 518 24.31 -13.54 35.41
CA GLY A 518 24.67 -14.94 35.62
C GLY A 518 25.96 -15.34 34.89
N LYS A 519 26.03 -15.13 33.57
CA LYS A 519 27.20 -15.47 32.73
C LYS A 519 28.40 -14.55 32.93
N CYS A 520 28.18 -13.33 33.42
CA CYS A 520 29.22 -12.43 33.90
C CYS A 520 29.69 -12.76 35.34
N GLY A 521 29.17 -13.82 35.97
CA GLY A 521 29.59 -14.30 37.29
C GLY A 521 29.09 -13.48 38.49
N CYS A 522 28.23 -12.49 38.26
CA CYS A 522 27.73 -11.57 39.28
C CYS A 522 26.38 -12.06 39.83
N ILE A 523 26.36 -13.28 40.38
CA ILE A 523 25.13 -13.97 40.80
C ILE A 523 24.29 -13.16 41.79
N LYS A 524 24.91 -12.32 42.63
CA LYS A 524 24.20 -11.44 43.57
C LYS A 524 23.25 -10.44 42.87
N SER A 525 23.64 -9.89 41.72
CA SER A 525 22.80 -8.99 40.95
C SER A 525 21.69 -9.74 40.22
N SER A 526 21.98 -10.94 39.73
CA SER A 526 21.01 -11.85 39.11
C SER A 526 19.89 -12.24 40.11
N VAL A 527 20.26 -12.65 41.33
CA VAL A 527 19.32 -12.91 42.44
C VAL A 527 18.58 -11.65 42.87
N LYS A 528 19.26 -10.50 43.03
CA LYS A 528 18.61 -9.24 43.43
C LYS A 528 17.50 -8.83 42.45
N ILE A 529 17.78 -8.85 41.15
CA ILE A 529 16.77 -8.51 40.12
C ILE A 529 15.60 -9.48 40.20
N PHE A 530 15.85 -10.78 40.30
CA PHE A 530 14.80 -11.78 40.47
C PHE A 530 13.92 -11.52 41.70
N ASP A 531 14.51 -11.17 42.84
CA ASP A 531 13.77 -10.93 44.09
C ASP A 531 13.02 -9.56 44.08
N GLU A 532 13.47 -8.58 43.29
CA GLU A 532 12.80 -7.28 43.10
C GLU A 532 11.64 -7.29 42.08
N MET A 533 11.55 -8.30 41.20
CA MET A 533 10.46 -8.42 40.21
C MET A 533 9.08 -8.60 40.87
N THR A 534 8.06 -7.91 40.34
CA THR A 534 6.66 -8.07 40.76
C THR A 534 5.99 -9.23 40.03
N ASP A 535 5.98 -9.19 38.70
CA ASP A 535 5.56 -10.30 37.84
C ASP A 535 6.75 -11.22 37.51
N ARG A 536 6.52 -12.54 37.54
CA ARG A 536 7.53 -13.58 37.27
C ARG A 536 6.87 -14.70 36.48
N ASN A 537 7.38 -14.98 35.29
CA ASN A 537 6.92 -16.10 34.48
C ASN A 537 7.88 -17.29 34.57
N LEU A 538 7.55 -18.42 33.93
CA LEU A 538 8.38 -19.62 33.97
C LEU A 538 9.83 -19.36 33.48
N ILE A 539 10.00 -18.50 32.48
CA ILE A 539 11.33 -18.13 31.94
C ILE A 539 12.17 -17.40 33.01
N THR A 540 11.54 -16.58 33.85
CA THR A 540 12.20 -15.90 34.98
C THR A 540 12.85 -16.91 35.94
N TRP A 541 12.13 -17.98 36.29
CA TRP A 541 12.66 -19.05 37.13
C TRP A 541 13.77 -19.86 36.43
N THR A 542 13.59 -20.24 35.16
CA THR A 542 14.60 -21.05 34.46
C THR A 542 15.89 -20.28 34.19
N SER A 543 15.81 -18.97 33.89
CA SER A 543 16.98 -18.08 33.81
C SER A 543 17.76 -18.03 35.14
N LEU A 544 17.08 -17.86 36.28
CA LEU A 544 17.76 -17.83 37.59
C LEU A 544 18.39 -19.19 37.92
N ILE A 545 17.66 -20.29 37.73
CA ILE A 545 18.14 -21.65 38.03
C ILE A 545 19.36 -22.00 37.14
N SER A 546 19.35 -21.57 35.87
CA SER A 546 20.49 -21.66 34.96
C SER A 546 21.69 -20.84 35.46
N ALA A 547 21.47 -19.57 35.84
CA ALA A 547 22.52 -18.68 36.35
C ALA A 547 23.17 -19.22 37.63
N LEU A 548 22.37 -19.71 38.59
CA LEU A 548 22.84 -20.36 39.81
C LEU A 548 23.64 -21.64 39.48
N GLY A 549 23.14 -22.46 38.55
CA GLY A 549 23.78 -23.69 38.11
C GLY A 549 25.16 -23.51 37.49
N VAL A 550 25.30 -22.57 36.54
CA VAL A 550 26.57 -22.23 35.89
C VAL A 550 27.59 -21.71 36.91
N ASN A 551 27.15 -20.98 37.93
CA ASN A 551 28.00 -20.46 39.01
C ASN A 551 28.24 -21.44 40.17
N GLY A 552 27.65 -22.65 40.14
CA GLY A 552 27.84 -23.70 41.14
C GLY A 552 26.99 -23.60 42.41
N TYR A 553 25.99 -22.72 42.45
CA TYR A 553 25.06 -22.50 43.57
C TYR A 553 23.95 -23.55 43.57
N SER A 554 24.32 -24.83 43.60
CA SER A 554 23.43 -25.95 43.24
C SER A 554 22.32 -26.25 44.24
N GLN A 555 22.53 -25.99 45.53
CA GLN A 555 21.49 -26.16 46.55
C GLN A 555 20.43 -25.06 46.42
N GLU A 556 20.85 -23.81 46.25
CA GLU A 556 19.97 -22.66 46.02
C GLU A 556 19.18 -22.83 44.71
N ALA A 557 19.80 -23.35 43.64
CA ALA A 557 19.10 -23.68 42.40
C ALA A 557 18.01 -24.75 42.57
N LEU A 558 18.26 -25.78 43.39
CA LEU A 558 17.25 -26.80 43.74
C LEU A 558 16.15 -26.25 44.65
N GLU A 559 16.47 -25.30 45.53
CA GLU A 559 15.50 -24.62 46.38
C GLU A 559 14.58 -23.70 45.56
N ARG A 560 15.13 -22.88 44.66
CA ARG A 560 14.36 -22.04 43.72
C ARG A 560 13.52 -22.88 42.75
N PHE A 561 13.98 -24.07 42.33
CA PHE A 561 13.16 -25.01 41.54
C PHE A 561 11.94 -25.52 42.33
N ARG A 562 12.11 -25.89 43.61
CA ARG A 562 10.98 -26.28 44.48
C ARG A 562 10.04 -25.11 44.77
N GLN A 563 10.58 -23.89 44.89
CA GLN A 563 9.77 -22.68 45.10
C GLN A 563 8.89 -22.39 43.87
N MET A 564 9.44 -22.56 42.66
CA MET A 564 8.69 -22.52 41.40
C MET A 564 7.56 -23.56 41.37
N GLU A 565 7.84 -24.82 41.70
CA GLU A 565 6.83 -25.89 41.80
C GLU A 565 5.73 -25.56 42.82
N PHE A 566 6.12 -25.06 44.01
CA PHE A 566 5.20 -24.72 45.11
C PHE A 566 4.26 -23.56 44.77
N LEU A 567 4.74 -22.57 44.00
CA LEU A 567 3.95 -21.45 43.52
C LEU A 567 3.04 -21.80 42.32
N GLY A 568 2.94 -23.08 41.95
CA GLY A 568 2.04 -23.58 40.92
C GLY A 568 2.58 -23.50 39.49
N PHE A 569 3.80 -23.02 39.28
CA PHE A 569 4.45 -23.03 37.96
C PHE A 569 4.84 -24.47 37.60
N LYS A 570 4.22 -25.01 36.55
CA LYS A 570 4.59 -26.32 35.99
C LYS A 570 5.94 -26.19 35.28
N PRO A 571 6.99 -26.96 35.67
CA PRO A 571 8.26 -26.96 34.96
C PRO A 571 8.06 -27.49 33.53
N ASP A 572 8.71 -26.88 32.55
CA ASP A 572 8.73 -27.35 31.17
C ASP A 572 10.03 -28.12 30.82
N SER A 573 10.17 -28.48 29.55
CA SER A 573 11.38 -29.11 29.01
C SER A 573 12.64 -28.28 29.27
N VAL A 574 12.57 -26.94 29.16
CA VAL A 574 13.72 -26.06 29.41
C VAL A 574 14.06 -26.03 30.90
N ALA A 575 13.06 -25.92 31.79
CA ALA A 575 13.27 -26.00 33.24
C ALA A 575 13.96 -27.30 33.68
N PHE A 576 13.57 -28.43 33.09
CA PHE A 576 14.22 -29.71 33.33
C PHE A 576 15.67 -29.74 32.81
N ILE A 577 15.97 -29.20 31.63
CA ILE A 577 17.36 -29.06 31.13
C ILE A 577 18.20 -28.18 32.08
N SER A 578 17.66 -27.07 32.58
CA SER A 578 18.34 -26.20 33.55
C SER A 578 18.69 -26.94 34.84
N ILE A 579 17.74 -27.65 35.45
CA ILE A 579 17.99 -28.35 36.72
C ILE A 579 18.83 -29.62 36.55
N PHE A 580 18.75 -30.33 35.41
CA PHE A 580 19.69 -31.41 35.08
C PHE A 580 21.10 -30.87 34.87
N THR A 581 21.26 -29.66 34.31
CA THR A 581 22.55 -28.99 34.19
C THR A 581 23.14 -28.65 35.56
N VAL A 582 22.32 -28.13 36.50
CA VAL A 582 22.71 -27.96 37.92
C VAL A 582 23.20 -29.29 38.51
N CYS A 583 22.43 -30.36 38.37
CA CYS A 583 22.77 -31.67 38.93
C CYS A 583 24.07 -32.24 38.33
N LYS A 584 24.24 -32.12 37.00
CA LYS A 584 25.44 -32.47 36.22
C LYS A 584 26.70 -31.73 36.70
N HIS A 585 26.60 -30.44 36.99
CA HIS A 585 27.75 -29.65 37.47
C HIS A 585 28.07 -29.90 38.95
N ALA A 586 27.06 -30.22 39.77
CA ALA A 586 27.23 -30.51 41.19
C ALA A 586 27.50 -32.00 41.52
N GLY A 587 27.32 -32.91 40.56
CA GLY A 587 27.43 -34.36 40.77
C GLY A 587 26.25 -34.99 41.54
N LEU A 588 25.09 -34.34 41.55
CA LEU A 588 23.89 -34.73 42.30
C LEU A 588 23.11 -35.83 41.55
N VAL A 589 23.68 -37.03 41.52
CA VAL A 589 23.17 -38.17 40.74
C VAL A 589 21.80 -38.64 41.22
N LYS A 590 21.53 -38.63 42.53
CA LYS A 590 20.23 -39.10 43.07
C LYS A 590 19.12 -38.14 42.67
N GLU A 591 19.35 -36.87 42.90
CA GLU A 591 18.44 -35.75 42.69
C GLU A 591 18.12 -35.60 41.19
N GLY A 592 19.14 -35.67 40.33
CA GLY A 592 18.95 -35.66 38.88
C GLY A 592 18.16 -36.87 38.36
N MET A 593 18.46 -38.08 38.83
CA MET A 593 17.72 -39.30 38.44
C MET A 593 16.29 -39.33 38.99
N GLU A 594 16.02 -38.64 40.10
CA GLU A 594 14.67 -38.45 40.63
C GLU A 594 13.86 -37.48 39.77
N LEU A 595 14.41 -36.29 39.51
CA LEU A 595 13.80 -35.27 38.65
C LEU A 595 13.56 -35.80 37.22
N PHE A 596 14.46 -36.63 36.68
CA PHE A 596 14.28 -37.26 35.37
C PHE A 596 13.13 -38.27 35.32
N ARG A 597 12.77 -38.90 36.45
CA ARG A 597 11.57 -39.75 36.53
C ARG A 597 10.32 -38.89 36.64
N ARG A 598 10.33 -37.92 37.57
CA ARG A 598 9.24 -36.96 37.82
C ARG A 598 8.83 -36.20 36.57
N MET A 599 9.79 -35.80 35.73
CA MET A 599 9.56 -35.20 34.41
C MET A 599 8.51 -35.96 33.57
N LYS A 600 8.56 -37.30 33.58
CA LYS A 600 7.62 -38.15 32.85
C LYS A 600 6.40 -38.57 33.69
N SER A 601 6.55 -38.91 34.97
CA SER A 601 5.43 -39.37 35.81
C SER A 601 4.48 -38.27 36.27
N ASP A 602 5.02 -37.11 36.64
CA ASP A 602 4.29 -36.05 37.33
C ASP A 602 3.82 -34.96 36.34
N TYR A 603 4.58 -34.76 35.26
CA TYR A 603 4.38 -33.68 34.28
C TYR A 603 4.08 -34.17 32.86
N GLY A 604 4.20 -35.48 32.59
CA GLY A 604 3.92 -36.06 31.26
C GLY A 604 4.87 -35.64 30.14
N ILE A 605 6.05 -35.08 30.47
CA ILE A 605 6.99 -34.57 29.47
C ILE A 605 7.90 -35.70 29.00
N GLU A 606 7.81 -36.05 27.71
CA GLU A 606 8.68 -37.07 27.12
C GLU A 606 10.15 -36.58 26.98
N PRO A 607 11.15 -37.39 27.41
CA PRO A 607 12.56 -37.01 27.30
C PRO A 607 13.06 -36.81 25.85
N LYS A 608 13.20 -35.55 25.43
CA LYS A 608 13.97 -35.14 24.24
C LYS A 608 15.47 -35.39 24.41
N MET A 609 16.21 -35.36 23.29
CA MET A 609 17.66 -35.62 23.20
C MET A 609 18.50 -34.86 24.26
N ASP A 610 18.24 -33.57 24.48
CA ASP A 610 19.04 -32.73 25.39
C ASP A 610 18.98 -33.17 26.87
N HIS A 611 17.86 -33.74 27.30
CA HIS A 611 17.73 -34.32 28.65
C HIS A 611 18.61 -35.56 28.77
N TYR A 612 18.65 -36.42 27.74
CA TYR A 612 19.58 -37.55 27.68
C TYR A 612 21.03 -37.09 27.63
N HIS A 613 21.38 -36.00 26.92
CA HIS A 613 22.72 -35.42 26.97
C HIS A 613 23.11 -35.04 28.40
N CYS A 614 22.25 -34.31 29.13
CA CYS A 614 22.51 -33.89 30.50
C CYS A 614 22.65 -35.07 31.46
N MET A 615 21.75 -36.05 31.37
CA MET A 615 21.69 -37.19 32.28
C MET A 615 22.77 -38.25 32.01
N VAL A 616 23.11 -38.52 30.74
CA VAL A 616 24.25 -39.37 30.39
C VAL A 616 25.56 -38.72 30.83
N ASP A 617 25.72 -37.40 30.70
CA ASP A 617 26.92 -36.68 31.15
C ASP A 617 27.05 -36.68 32.69
N LEU A 618 25.96 -36.47 33.43
CA LEU A 618 25.90 -36.64 34.89
C LEU A 618 26.36 -38.05 35.32
N LEU A 619 25.77 -39.10 34.74
CA LEU A 619 26.13 -40.48 35.07
C LEU A 619 27.56 -40.85 34.63
N ALA A 620 28.02 -40.37 33.47
CA ALA A 620 29.33 -40.67 32.92
C ALA A 620 30.47 -39.96 33.68
N ARG A 621 30.27 -38.69 34.11
CA ARG A 621 31.23 -37.96 34.96
C ARG A 621 31.38 -38.60 36.34
N ASN A 622 30.28 -39.08 36.91
CA ASN A 622 30.24 -39.66 38.25
C ASN A 622 30.50 -41.18 38.27
N GLY A 623 31.09 -41.74 37.20
CA GLY A 623 31.52 -43.14 37.12
C GLY A 623 30.38 -44.18 37.02
N LYS A 624 29.13 -43.76 36.91
CA LYS A 624 27.94 -44.62 36.84
C LYS A 624 27.71 -45.23 35.45
N LEU A 625 28.77 -45.75 34.83
CA LEU A 625 28.77 -46.21 33.43
C LEU A 625 27.74 -47.32 33.13
N LYS A 626 27.43 -48.19 34.10
CA LYS A 626 26.38 -49.21 33.96
C LYS A 626 24.98 -48.58 33.87
N GLU A 627 24.71 -47.58 34.70
CA GLU A 627 23.46 -46.81 34.70
C GLU A 627 23.35 -45.95 33.43
N ALA A 628 24.44 -45.28 33.03
CA ALA A 628 24.50 -44.52 31.78
C ALA A 628 24.23 -45.41 30.55
N LYS A 629 24.84 -46.60 30.46
CA LYS A 629 24.57 -47.53 29.35
C LYS A 629 23.11 -48.02 29.36
N LYS A 630 22.51 -48.26 30.53
CA LYS A 630 21.09 -48.61 30.65
C LYS A 630 20.19 -47.46 30.18
N LEU A 631 20.52 -46.22 30.52
CA LEU A 631 19.78 -45.02 30.10
C LEU A 631 19.82 -44.84 28.57
N ILE A 632 20.99 -44.97 27.95
CA ILE A 632 21.16 -44.94 26.47
C ILE A 632 20.34 -46.04 25.81
N ALA A 633 20.33 -47.25 26.38
CA ALA A 633 19.53 -48.38 25.89
C ALA A 633 18.00 -48.24 26.12
N SER A 634 17.55 -47.23 26.87
CA SER A 634 16.14 -46.92 27.11
C SER A 634 15.61 -45.72 26.31
N MET A 635 16.41 -45.19 25.37
CA MET A 635 15.99 -44.09 24.49
C MET A 635 14.95 -44.55 23.47
N ALA A 636 13.93 -43.72 23.24
CA ALA A 636 12.88 -43.99 22.24
C ALA A 636 13.30 -43.72 20.77
N PHE A 637 14.52 -43.23 20.57
CA PHE A 637 15.10 -42.84 19.28
C PHE A 637 16.62 -43.12 19.31
N PRO A 638 17.28 -43.32 18.16
CA PRO A 638 18.71 -43.63 18.10
C PRO A 638 19.58 -42.55 18.80
N PRO A 639 20.56 -42.92 19.62
CA PRO A 639 21.44 -41.96 20.28
C PRO A 639 22.41 -41.30 19.29
N ASP A 640 22.58 -39.98 19.39
CA ASP A 640 23.46 -39.22 18.51
C ASP A 640 24.96 -39.37 18.86
N ALA A 641 25.81 -38.78 18.01
CA ALA A 641 27.25 -38.80 18.19
C ALA A 641 27.73 -38.08 19.47
N LEU A 642 26.94 -37.15 20.03
CA LEU A 642 27.30 -36.41 21.24
C LEU A 642 27.06 -37.27 22.50
N ILE A 643 25.97 -38.03 22.57
CA ILE A 643 25.74 -39.03 23.63
C ILE A 643 26.89 -40.06 23.65
N TRP A 644 27.25 -40.62 22.48
CA TRP A 644 28.35 -41.59 22.41
C TRP A 644 29.69 -40.97 22.81
N ARG A 645 29.98 -39.73 22.38
CA ARG A 645 31.19 -38.97 22.80
C ARG A 645 31.24 -38.78 24.32
N ILE A 646 30.16 -38.33 24.93
CA ILE A 646 30.03 -38.12 26.39
C ILE A 646 30.28 -39.44 27.14
N PHE A 647 29.60 -40.51 26.73
CA PHE A 647 29.72 -41.83 27.35
C PHE A 647 31.14 -42.42 27.25
N LEU A 648 31.78 -42.27 26.08
CA LEU A 648 33.16 -42.70 25.86
C LEU A 648 34.17 -41.86 26.66
N GLU A 649 33.94 -40.56 26.84
CA GLU A 649 34.81 -39.71 27.64
C GLU A 649 34.75 -40.08 29.13
N GLY A 650 33.56 -40.27 29.70
CA GLY A 650 33.40 -40.80 31.06
C GLY A 650 34.02 -42.19 31.23
N SER A 651 33.86 -43.06 30.23
CA SER A 651 34.48 -44.39 30.20
C SER A 651 36.02 -44.32 30.20
N LYS A 652 36.61 -43.36 29.47
CA LYS A 652 38.05 -43.09 29.47
C LYS A 652 38.53 -42.60 30.84
N ARG A 653 37.82 -41.64 31.44
CA ARG A 653 38.11 -41.09 32.78
C ARG A 653 38.09 -42.19 33.85
N SER A 654 37.08 -43.05 33.86
CA SER A 654 36.96 -44.19 34.79
C SER A 654 38.16 -45.14 34.70
N ARG A 655 38.55 -45.56 33.48
CA ARG A 655 39.70 -46.45 33.25
C ARG A 655 41.04 -45.84 33.70
N THR A 656 41.17 -44.52 33.70
CA THR A 656 42.35 -43.85 34.26
C THR A 656 42.35 -43.81 35.79
N VAL A 657 41.19 -43.72 36.45
CA VAL A 657 41.09 -43.79 37.92
C VAL A 657 41.42 -45.19 38.42
N GLU A 658 40.85 -46.24 37.84
CA GLU A 658 41.17 -47.65 38.20
C GLU A 658 42.68 -47.96 38.06
N LYS A 659 43.37 -47.36 37.09
CA LYS A 659 44.82 -47.49 36.90
C LYS A 659 45.65 -46.64 37.86
N ALA A 660 45.09 -45.59 38.46
CA ALA A 660 45.75 -44.76 39.46
C ALA A 660 45.60 -45.35 40.87
N GLU A 661 44.42 -45.88 41.22
CA GLU A 661 44.17 -46.52 42.53
C GLU A 661 45.00 -47.79 42.69
N LYS A 662 45.17 -48.59 41.62
CA LYS A 662 46.08 -49.76 41.58
C LYS A 662 47.58 -49.42 41.64
N LYS A 663 47.97 -48.16 41.90
CA LYS A 663 49.38 -47.71 42.02
C LYS A 663 49.77 -47.12 43.39
N LYS A 664 48.92 -47.18 44.42
CA LYS A 664 49.29 -46.79 45.80
C LYS A 664 49.72 -47.99 46.66
N PRO A 665 50.96 -48.04 47.18
CA PRO A 665 51.31 -48.90 48.32
C PRO A 665 50.87 -48.29 49.65
N LEU A 666 50.77 -49.11 50.70
CA LEU A 666 50.48 -48.66 52.07
C LEU A 666 51.63 -47.84 52.66
N LYS A 667 51.29 -46.78 53.40
CA LYS A 667 51.91 -46.44 54.69
C LYS A 667 51.02 -45.47 55.46
N GLU A 668 50.64 -45.84 56.67
CA GLU A 668 50.03 -44.95 57.67
C GLU A 668 51.13 -44.28 58.51
N GLY A 669 50.82 -43.15 59.16
CA GLY A 669 51.73 -42.52 60.11
C GLY A 669 51.59 -40.99 60.21
N ALA A 670 50.98 -40.54 61.32
CA ALA A 670 51.14 -39.22 61.96
C ALA A 670 51.16 -37.93 61.10
N ALA A 671 50.00 -37.23 61.03
CA ALA A 671 49.94 -35.76 61.17
C ALA A 671 48.49 -35.27 61.40
N LEU A 672 48.09 -35.03 62.66
CA LEU A 672 46.75 -34.53 63.00
C LEU A 672 46.70 -32.99 62.99
N SER A 673 46.43 -32.35 61.84
CA SER A 673 45.79 -31.02 61.82
C SER A 673 45.19 -30.64 60.45
N ARG A 674 44.36 -29.59 60.44
CA ARG A 674 43.90 -28.84 59.23
C ARG A 674 43.03 -29.60 58.21
N ARG A 675 41.96 -30.26 58.67
CA ARG A 675 40.81 -30.62 57.81
C ARG A 675 39.87 -29.41 57.56
N LYS A 676 40.38 -28.33 56.99
CA LYS A 676 39.60 -27.22 56.38
C LYS A 676 40.30 -26.72 55.11
N ASN A 677 39.51 -26.33 54.11
CA ASN A 677 39.93 -25.74 52.83
C ASN A 677 40.79 -26.63 51.90
N PHE A 678 40.15 -27.50 51.11
CA PHE A 678 40.74 -27.98 49.85
C PHE A 678 39.75 -27.96 48.65
N ALA A 679 38.96 -26.89 48.57
CA ALA A 679 38.19 -26.54 47.38
C ALA A 679 38.85 -25.34 46.67
N ARG A 680 39.99 -25.57 45.99
CA ARG A 680 40.68 -24.64 45.05
C ARG A 680 42.01 -25.26 44.53
N LEU A 681 42.00 -26.01 43.42
CA LEU A 681 43.10 -25.98 42.43
C LEU A 681 42.81 -26.65 41.07
N ILE A 682 41.86 -26.11 40.30
CA ILE A 682 42.05 -25.93 38.85
C ILE A 682 41.69 -24.46 38.57
N PHE A 683 42.35 -23.85 37.58
CA PHE A 683 42.38 -22.42 37.28
C PHE A 683 42.98 -21.51 38.37
N ARG A 684 44.22 -21.08 38.11
CA ARG A 684 44.68 -19.72 38.43
C ARG A 684 45.22 -19.07 37.15
N PRO A 685 45.10 -17.74 37.00
CA PRO A 685 45.44 -17.03 35.76
C PRO A 685 46.88 -16.49 35.75
N ASN A 686 47.45 -16.30 34.55
CA ASN A 686 48.66 -15.51 34.39
C ASN A 686 48.33 -14.01 34.49
N LYS A 687 48.87 -13.38 35.54
CA LYS A 687 49.32 -11.98 35.56
C LYS A 687 50.86 -12.04 35.59
N ARG A 688 51.64 -11.06 35.12
CA ARG A 688 51.35 -9.64 34.82
C ARG A 688 52.51 -9.08 33.98
N PHE A 689 52.27 -8.01 33.23
CA PHE A 689 53.20 -6.88 33.15
C PHE A 689 52.40 -5.58 33.15
N HIS A 690 52.94 -4.54 33.78
CA HIS A 690 52.41 -3.17 33.78
C HIS A 690 53.58 -2.19 33.70
N PHE A 691 53.47 -1.23 32.80
CA PHE A 691 53.78 0.21 32.87
C PHE A 691 53.49 0.72 31.42
N VAL A 692 53.03 1.93 31.15
CA VAL A 692 53.27 3.24 31.79
C VAL A 692 51.95 3.94 32.22
N LYS A 693 52.05 5.03 32.98
CA LYS A 693 50.95 5.90 33.45
C LYS A 693 50.47 6.91 32.38
N PRO A 694 49.30 7.56 32.56
CA PRO A 694 48.79 8.55 31.62
C PRO A 694 49.45 9.93 31.77
N CYS A 695 49.41 10.73 30.69
CA CYS A 695 49.66 12.18 30.69
C CYS A 695 48.56 12.91 29.92
N SER A 696 48.38 14.20 30.23
CA SER A 696 47.32 15.05 29.67
C SER A 696 47.88 16.39 29.18
N SER A 697 47.13 17.05 28.29
CA SER A 697 47.22 18.46 27.88
C SER A 697 48.34 18.88 26.90
N LEU A 698 48.09 20.05 26.26
CA LEU A 698 48.95 20.82 25.35
C LEU A 698 49.27 20.15 23.99
N ARG A 699 49.44 20.84 22.86
CA ARG A 699 48.96 22.12 22.25
C ARG A 699 49.83 22.27 20.97
N GLN A 700 49.21 22.50 19.82
CA GLN A 700 49.77 23.22 18.65
C GLN A 700 51.21 22.93 18.13
N SER A 701 51.30 22.10 17.08
CA SER A 701 52.02 22.39 15.82
C SER A 701 51.32 21.57 14.72
N LYS A 702 50.90 22.05 13.54
CA LYS A 702 51.26 23.16 12.63
C LYS A 702 52.55 22.93 11.82
N LYS A 703 52.33 22.75 10.50
CA LYS A 703 53.24 22.80 9.33
C LYS A 703 53.88 21.51 8.78
N GLN A 704 53.67 21.38 7.47
CA GLN A 704 54.60 20.91 6.42
C GLN A 704 55.01 19.43 6.37
N GLN A 705 54.24 18.67 5.57
CA GLN A 705 54.78 18.28 4.27
C GLN A 705 53.73 18.55 3.17
N GLN A 706 54.00 19.53 2.30
CA GLN A 706 53.16 19.89 1.15
C GLN A 706 54.02 20.65 0.12
N GLN A 707 53.87 20.28 -1.16
CA GLN A 707 54.44 20.78 -2.43
C GLN A 707 55.07 19.60 -3.18
N SER A 708 54.93 19.45 -4.50
CA SER A 708 54.44 20.36 -5.56
C SER A 708 53.77 19.55 -6.70
N LEU A 709 53.14 20.06 -7.78
CA LEU A 709 52.34 21.24 -8.22
C LEU A 709 51.79 20.79 -9.62
N GLN A 710 50.65 21.17 -10.21
CA GLN A 710 49.53 22.11 -9.95
C GLN A 710 48.24 21.42 -10.53
N LYS A 711 47.06 21.98 -10.89
CA LYS A 711 46.48 23.33 -11.03
C LYS A 711 44.93 23.25 -10.92
N THR A 712 44.27 24.40 -10.86
CA THR A 712 42.79 24.63 -10.86
C THR A 712 42.52 26.03 -11.51
N PRO A 713 41.31 26.66 -11.54
CA PRO A 713 39.91 26.24 -11.30
C PRO A 713 38.95 26.60 -12.50
N PRO A 714 37.80 27.34 -12.38
CA PRO A 714 36.43 26.80 -12.19
C PRO A 714 35.33 27.29 -13.19
N ASN A 715 34.13 26.65 -13.20
CA ASN A 715 32.81 27.27 -12.90
C ASN A 715 31.59 26.34 -13.15
N ALA A 716 30.40 26.77 -12.67
CA ALA A 716 29.08 26.11 -12.66
C ALA A 716 28.31 26.22 -14.02
N PRO A 717 27.04 25.77 -14.21
CA PRO A 717 26.04 25.17 -13.30
C PRO A 717 25.42 23.82 -13.78
N PRO A 718 24.50 23.16 -13.04
CA PRO A 718 23.83 21.94 -13.51
C PRO A 718 22.76 22.21 -14.58
N GLN A 719 22.55 21.24 -15.48
CA GLN A 719 21.43 21.25 -16.43
C GLN A 719 20.68 19.92 -16.44
N SER A 720 19.35 20.02 -16.34
CA SER A 720 18.38 18.98 -16.65
C SER A 720 18.21 18.84 -18.18
N LEU A 721 17.29 17.95 -18.61
CA LEU A 721 16.89 17.73 -20.02
C LEU A 721 17.94 17.12 -20.96
N ARG A 722 18.15 15.79 -20.86
CA ARG A 722 18.59 14.95 -21.99
C ARG A 722 18.23 13.46 -21.81
N TRP A 723 16.98 13.10 -22.06
CA TRP A 723 16.57 11.73 -22.38
C TRP A 723 15.44 11.74 -23.41
N PHE A 724 15.80 11.49 -24.66
CA PHE A 724 14.93 11.01 -25.73
C PHE A 724 15.83 10.43 -26.83
N LEU A 725 15.58 9.20 -27.26
CA LEU A 725 16.22 8.48 -28.38
C LEU A 725 17.74 8.21 -28.24
N GLY A 726 18.11 6.94 -28.00
CA GLY A 726 19.50 6.45 -28.06
C GLY A 726 19.59 4.97 -27.63
N PRO A 727 20.15 4.04 -28.44
CA PRO A 727 19.89 2.61 -28.26
C PRO A 727 21.02 1.81 -27.59
N LYS A 728 20.71 0.56 -27.22
CA LYS A 728 21.67 -0.54 -27.05
C LYS A 728 21.16 -1.82 -27.70
N GLY A 729 21.87 -2.30 -28.72
CA GLY A 729 22.23 -3.72 -28.78
C GLY A 729 23.53 -3.95 -27.98
N ASP A 730 24.05 -5.16 -27.88
CA ASP A 730 23.50 -6.43 -28.35
C ASP A 730 23.89 -7.57 -27.40
N SER A 731 23.38 -8.77 -27.67
CA SER A 731 23.67 -10.00 -26.92
C SER A 731 25.10 -10.52 -27.10
N ASP A 732 25.56 -11.31 -26.14
CA ASP A 732 26.24 -12.58 -26.44
C ASP A 732 25.69 -13.69 -25.51
N ALA A 733 25.88 -14.95 -25.88
CA ALA A 733 25.15 -16.10 -25.32
C ALA A 733 26.09 -17.28 -24.93
N ASP A 734 25.48 -18.45 -24.72
CA ASP A 734 26.04 -19.79 -24.50
C ASP A 734 26.43 -20.20 -23.04
N ALA A 735 26.16 -21.44 -22.58
CA ALA A 735 25.21 -22.46 -23.09
C ALA A 735 24.99 -23.63 -22.09
N ASN A 736 23.88 -24.36 -22.32
CA ASN A 736 23.77 -25.83 -22.33
C ASN A 736 23.25 -26.61 -21.08
N VAL A 737 22.59 -27.75 -21.39
CA VAL A 737 22.05 -28.85 -20.54
C VAL A 737 20.87 -28.49 -19.62
N GLY A 738 19.70 -29.16 -19.65
CA GLY A 738 19.16 -30.18 -20.57
C GLY A 738 18.33 -31.27 -19.86
N GLY A 739 17.11 -31.59 -20.33
CA GLY A 739 16.33 -32.75 -19.84
C GLY A 739 14.79 -32.67 -20.01
N ASN A 740 14.26 -33.53 -20.90
CA ASN A 740 12.87 -33.90 -21.24
C ASN A 740 11.68 -33.57 -20.32
N GLY A 741 10.52 -33.31 -20.94
CA GLY A 741 9.19 -33.36 -20.29
C GLY A 741 8.05 -32.92 -21.22
N ASP A 742 7.54 -33.82 -22.06
CA ASP A 742 6.45 -33.54 -23.01
C ASP A 742 5.04 -33.66 -22.40
N ALA A 743 4.10 -32.91 -22.99
CA ALA A 743 2.63 -33.07 -22.95
C ALA A 743 1.88 -32.92 -21.61
N GLU A 744 1.24 -31.75 -21.42
CA GLU A 744 -0.23 -31.63 -21.32
C GLU A 744 -0.68 -30.14 -21.32
N GLU A 745 -0.87 -29.53 -22.50
CA GLU A 745 -1.48 -28.19 -22.60
C GLU A 745 -2.36 -27.97 -23.85
N GLN A 746 -3.44 -28.75 -23.97
CA GLN A 746 -4.53 -28.47 -24.92
C GLN A 746 -5.87 -28.31 -24.19
N GLY A 747 -6.20 -27.07 -23.83
CA GLY A 747 -7.50 -26.75 -23.21
C GLY A 747 -7.84 -25.25 -23.08
N ILE A 748 -6.85 -24.36 -22.95
CA ILE A 748 -7.08 -22.98 -22.45
C ILE A 748 -7.14 -21.91 -23.58
N GLN A 749 -7.52 -22.29 -24.80
CA GLN A 749 -7.68 -21.34 -25.94
C GLN A 749 -9.13 -20.98 -26.30
N GLY A 750 -10.14 -21.74 -25.85
CA GLY A 750 -11.55 -21.47 -26.22
C GLY A 750 -12.21 -20.32 -25.46
N ASP A 751 -12.01 -20.27 -24.15
CA ASP A 751 -12.79 -19.43 -23.22
C ASP A 751 -12.36 -17.94 -23.24
N THR A 752 -11.05 -17.67 -23.42
CA THR A 752 -10.51 -16.32 -23.50
C THR A 752 -11.03 -15.54 -24.72
N ALA A 753 -11.17 -16.22 -25.87
CA ALA A 753 -11.75 -15.64 -27.07
C ALA A 753 -13.23 -15.30 -26.89
N LEU A 754 -14.01 -16.24 -26.34
CA LEU A 754 -15.45 -16.08 -26.09
C LEU A 754 -15.76 -14.86 -25.21
N LYS A 755 -14.97 -14.65 -24.15
CA LYS A 755 -15.08 -13.50 -23.24
C LYS A 755 -14.73 -12.17 -23.93
N GLY A 756 -13.72 -12.18 -24.81
CA GLY A 756 -13.41 -11.02 -25.66
C GLY A 756 -14.56 -10.65 -26.61
N THR A 757 -15.16 -11.64 -27.28
CA THR A 757 -16.31 -11.43 -28.16
C THR A 757 -17.54 -10.92 -27.40
N LEU A 758 -17.81 -11.45 -26.20
CA LEU A 758 -18.90 -10.98 -25.33
C LEU A 758 -18.69 -9.53 -24.88
N LEU A 759 -17.49 -9.16 -24.43
CA LEU A 759 -17.19 -7.80 -23.98
C LEU A 759 -17.29 -6.79 -25.14
N ALA A 760 -16.78 -7.17 -26.32
CA ALA A 760 -16.94 -6.37 -27.55
C ALA A 760 -18.42 -6.24 -27.96
N GLY A 761 -19.21 -7.31 -27.83
CA GLY A 761 -20.65 -7.29 -28.08
C GLY A 761 -21.42 -6.33 -27.14
N VAL A 762 -21.13 -6.36 -25.83
CA VAL A 762 -21.75 -5.44 -24.86
C VAL A 762 -21.35 -3.99 -25.12
N LEU A 763 -20.07 -3.72 -25.42
CA LEU A 763 -19.62 -2.39 -25.83
C LEU A 763 -20.32 -1.90 -27.11
N LEU A 764 -20.45 -2.77 -28.12
CA LEU A 764 -21.11 -2.42 -29.38
C LEU A 764 -22.61 -2.19 -29.19
N VAL A 765 -23.30 -2.98 -28.37
CA VAL A 765 -24.71 -2.73 -28.00
C VAL A 765 -24.87 -1.41 -27.24
N GLY A 766 -23.98 -1.11 -26.29
CA GLY A 766 -24.00 0.15 -25.55
C GLY A 766 -23.78 1.38 -26.44
N VAL A 767 -22.81 1.30 -27.36
CA VAL A 767 -22.53 2.36 -28.34
C VAL A 767 -23.68 2.53 -29.33
N VAL A 768 -24.22 1.44 -29.88
CA VAL A 768 -25.38 1.49 -30.79
C VAL A 768 -26.63 2.04 -30.09
N GLY A 769 -26.89 1.64 -28.84
CA GLY A 769 -27.98 2.19 -28.03
C GLY A 769 -27.82 3.70 -27.76
N GLY A 770 -26.59 4.14 -27.47
CA GLY A 770 -26.26 5.56 -27.32
C GLY A 770 -26.52 6.36 -28.61
N PHE A 771 -25.99 5.89 -29.75
CA PHE A 771 -26.23 6.53 -31.05
C PHE A 771 -27.70 6.51 -31.49
N ALA A 772 -28.45 5.44 -31.20
CA ALA A 772 -29.89 5.39 -31.46
C ALA A 772 -30.66 6.40 -30.59
N THR A 773 -30.29 6.55 -29.32
CA THR A 773 -30.91 7.52 -28.40
C THR A 773 -30.64 8.96 -28.85
N VAL A 774 -29.40 9.28 -29.22
CA VAL A 774 -29.03 10.59 -29.78
C VAL A 774 -29.73 10.84 -31.13
N GLY A 775 -29.78 9.85 -32.02
CA GLY A 775 -30.47 9.93 -33.31
C GLY A 775 -31.97 10.16 -33.19
N PHE A 776 -32.61 9.63 -32.14
CA PHE A 776 -34.01 9.89 -31.82
C PHE A 776 -34.24 11.29 -31.24
N ILE A 777 -33.40 11.74 -30.29
CA ILE A 777 -33.50 13.06 -29.66
C ILE A 777 -33.34 14.20 -30.68
N TYR A 778 -32.46 14.03 -31.68
CA TYR A 778 -32.18 15.04 -32.70
C TYR A 778 -32.81 14.73 -34.07
N LYS A 779 -33.84 13.87 -34.14
CA LYS A 779 -34.50 13.38 -35.37
C LYS A 779 -34.76 14.49 -36.40
N ASP A 780 -35.34 15.60 -35.97
CA ASP A 780 -35.77 16.70 -36.85
C ASP A 780 -34.60 17.53 -37.39
N GLN A 781 -33.61 17.82 -36.54
CA GLN A 781 -32.40 18.54 -36.95
C GLN A 781 -31.54 17.70 -37.89
N ILE A 782 -31.48 16.39 -37.64
CA ILE A 782 -30.85 15.42 -38.52
C ILE A 782 -31.61 15.39 -39.86
N ASN A 783 -32.92 15.19 -39.89
CA ASN A 783 -33.73 15.22 -41.12
C ASN A 783 -33.55 16.52 -41.93
N ALA A 784 -33.57 17.67 -41.27
CA ALA A 784 -33.36 18.96 -41.94
C ALA A 784 -31.96 19.06 -42.59
N PHE A 785 -30.91 18.67 -41.87
CA PHE A 785 -29.55 18.62 -42.40
C PHE A 785 -29.41 17.63 -43.56
N LEU A 786 -29.97 16.43 -43.44
CA LEU A 786 -29.89 15.39 -44.46
C LEU A 786 -30.58 15.79 -45.77
N ASN A 787 -31.77 16.38 -45.69
CA ASN A 787 -32.48 16.85 -46.87
C ASN A 787 -31.70 17.97 -47.58
N GLN A 788 -31.10 18.91 -46.83
CA GLN A 788 -30.22 19.93 -47.39
C GLN A 788 -28.95 19.33 -48.02
N PHE A 789 -28.31 18.37 -47.36
CA PHE A 789 -27.03 17.80 -47.80
C PHE A 789 -27.19 16.80 -48.97
N SER A 790 -28.28 16.04 -49.02
CA SER A 790 -28.63 15.21 -50.19
C SER A 790 -28.91 16.09 -51.40
N THR A 791 -29.74 17.13 -51.24
CA THR A 791 -30.03 18.12 -52.30
C THR A 791 -28.76 18.82 -52.79
N PHE A 792 -27.81 19.13 -51.89
CA PHE A 792 -26.51 19.70 -52.25
C PHE A 792 -25.68 18.72 -53.11
N ILE A 793 -25.54 17.45 -52.71
CA ILE A 793 -24.76 16.47 -53.46
C ILE A 793 -25.41 16.12 -54.80
N GLU A 794 -26.74 15.95 -54.84
CA GLU A 794 -27.51 15.70 -56.05
C GLU A 794 -27.43 16.88 -57.02
N GLY A 795 -27.44 18.13 -56.51
CA GLY A 795 -27.29 19.34 -57.31
C GLY A 795 -25.95 19.49 -58.04
N TYR A 796 -24.88 18.83 -57.56
CA TYR A 796 -23.59 18.73 -58.26
C TYR A 796 -23.43 17.43 -59.08
N GLY A 797 -24.44 16.55 -59.08
CA GLY A 797 -24.42 15.29 -59.82
C GLY A 797 -23.17 14.44 -59.50
N PRO A 798 -22.51 13.84 -60.50
CA PRO A 798 -21.30 13.03 -60.30
C PRO A 798 -20.16 13.72 -59.53
N ALA A 799 -20.07 15.06 -59.57
CA ALA A 799 -19.04 15.80 -58.86
C ALA A 799 -19.27 15.83 -57.34
N GLY A 800 -20.53 15.80 -56.87
CA GLY A 800 -20.85 15.71 -55.45
C GLY A 800 -20.37 14.41 -54.81
N TYR A 801 -20.54 13.29 -55.52
CA TYR A 801 -20.02 11.98 -55.11
C TYR A 801 -18.49 11.95 -55.09
N ALA A 802 -17.82 12.54 -56.09
CA ALA A 802 -16.37 12.66 -56.12
C ALA A 802 -15.82 13.50 -54.94
N LEU A 803 -16.52 14.57 -54.56
CA LEU A 803 -16.18 15.39 -53.39
C LEU A 803 -16.30 14.58 -52.08
N PHE A 804 -17.36 13.79 -51.90
CA PHE A 804 -17.52 12.93 -50.73
C PHE A 804 -16.36 11.92 -50.62
N ILE A 805 -16.00 11.26 -51.74
CA ILE A 805 -14.87 10.31 -51.80
C ILE A 805 -13.55 10.99 -51.41
N ALA A 806 -13.29 12.20 -51.92
CA ALA A 806 -12.08 12.95 -51.62
C ALA A 806 -11.99 13.38 -50.14
N VAL A 807 -13.10 13.85 -49.55
CA VAL A 807 -13.16 14.23 -48.13
C VAL A 807 -12.98 13.02 -47.22
N TYR A 808 -13.68 11.92 -47.49
CA TYR A 808 -13.53 10.66 -46.76
C TYR A 808 -12.07 10.20 -46.78
N ALA A 809 -11.46 10.13 -47.97
CA ALA A 809 -10.08 9.65 -48.10
C ALA A 809 -9.07 10.58 -47.42
N GLY A 810 -9.25 11.90 -47.51
CA GLY A 810 -8.39 12.87 -46.83
C GLY A 810 -8.40 12.74 -45.31
N LEU A 811 -9.57 12.50 -44.71
CA LEU A 811 -9.72 12.33 -43.26
C LEU A 811 -9.11 11.00 -42.77
N GLU A 812 -9.27 9.90 -43.51
CA GLU A 812 -8.63 8.62 -43.18
C GLU A 812 -7.10 8.67 -43.34
N ILE A 813 -6.57 9.41 -44.33
CA ILE A 813 -5.14 9.71 -44.47
C ILE A 813 -4.64 10.53 -43.27
N LEU A 814 -5.41 11.51 -42.78
CA LEU A 814 -5.11 12.26 -41.54
C LEU A 814 -5.31 11.42 -40.26
N ALA A 815 -5.58 10.12 -40.38
CA ALA A 815 -5.84 9.16 -39.32
C ALA A 815 -7.03 9.49 -38.40
N ILE A 816 -7.93 10.38 -38.82
CA ILE A 816 -9.16 10.72 -38.12
C ILE A 816 -10.14 9.52 -38.23
N PRO A 817 -10.85 9.13 -37.14
CA PRO A 817 -11.75 7.97 -37.18
C PRO A 817 -12.86 8.11 -38.23
N ALA A 818 -12.84 7.26 -39.26
CA ALA A 818 -13.76 7.34 -40.39
C ALA A 818 -15.20 6.89 -40.09
N ILE A 819 -15.44 6.19 -38.98
CA ILE A 819 -16.74 5.54 -38.63
C ILE A 819 -17.96 6.47 -38.81
N PRO A 820 -17.94 7.76 -38.39
CA PRO A 820 -19.07 8.66 -38.60
C PRO A 820 -19.37 8.93 -40.09
N LEU A 821 -18.34 8.97 -40.94
CA LEU A 821 -18.48 9.13 -42.39
C LEU A 821 -18.88 7.81 -43.07
N THR A 822 -18.45 6.67 -42.54
CA THR A 822 -18.89 5.34 -42.98
C THR A 822 -20.40 5.17 -42.74
N MET A 823 -20.88 5.57 -41.56
CA MET A 823 -22.31 5.54 -41.24
C MET A 823 -23.10 6.61 -42.01
N SER A 824 -22.57 7.84 -42.14
CA SER A 824 -23.27 8.90 -42.89
C SER A 824 -23.42 8.57 -44.37
N ALA A 825 -22.47 7.86 -44.99
CA ALA A 825 -22.59 7.40 -46.38
C ALA A 825 -23.80 6.48 -46.60
N GLY A 826 -24.07 5.54 -45.67
CA GLY A 826 -25.25 4.69 -45.76
C GLY A 826 -26.55 5.40 -45.43
N LEU A 827 -26.47 6.38 -44.52
CA LEU A 827 -27.59 7.19 -44.10
C LEU A 827 -28.01 8.21 -45.19
N LEU A 828 -27.05 8.71 -46.00
CA LEU A 828 -27.26 9.59 -47.16
C LEU A 828 -27.60 8.84 -48.45
N PHE A 829 -26.89 7.77 -48.79
CA PHE A 829 -26.96 7.09 -50.10
C PHE A 829 -27.59 5.69 -50.06
N GLY A 830 -28.03 5.21 -48.89
CA GLY A 830 -28.52 3.85 -48.70
C GLY A 830 -27.41 2.80 -48.67
N SER A 831 -27.77 1.56 -48.31
CA SER A 831 -26.81 0.46 -48.07
C SER A 831 -25.94 0.11 -49.28
N VAL A 832 -26.53 -0.02 -50.47
CA VAL A 832 -25.81 -0.47 -51.67
C VAL A 832 -24.87 0.62 -52.20
N ILE A 833 -25.41 1.80 -52.53
CA ILE A 833 -24.62 2.89 -53.12
C ILE A 833 -23.63 3.45 -52.09
N GLY A 834 -24.03 3.59 -50.83
CA GLY A 834 -23.14 3.99 -49.73
C GLY A 834 -21.98 3.03 -49.55
N THR A 835 -22.17 1.70 -49.67
CA THR A 835 -21.06 0.74 -49.54
C THR A 835 -20.11 0.83 -50.72
N ILE A 836 -20.61 1.05 -51.94
CA ILE A 836 -19.75 1.26 -53.12
C ILE A 836 -18.88 2.52 -52.93
N ILE A 837 -19.48 3.64 -52.50
CA ILE A 837 -18.78 4.91 -52.24
C ILE A 837 -17.72 4.73 -51.15
N VAL A 838 -18.07 4.14 -50.00
CA VAL A 838 -17.15 3.87 -48.89
C VAL A 838 -16.03 2.92 -49.30
N SER A 839 -16.35 1.85 -50.02
CA SER A 839 -15.37 0.85 -50.48
C SER A 839 -14.32 1.47 -51.40
N ILE A 840 -14.75 2.33 -52.34
CA ILE A 840 -13.83 3.12 -53.18
C ILE A 840 -13.00 4.08 -52.31
N SER A 841 -13.65 4.83 -51.42
CA SER A 841 -13.00 5.88 -50.59
C SER A 841 -11.91 5.32 -49.68
N GLY A 842 -12.22 4.26 -48.93
CA GLY A 842 -11.26 3.58 -48.05
C GLY A 842 -10.14 2.90 -48.84
N THR A 843 -10.42 2.35 -50.02
CA THR A 843 -9.38 1.76 -50.88
C THR A 843 -8.43 2.83 -51.43
N VAL A 844 -8.93 4.01 -51.80
CA VAL A 844 -8.11 5.17 -52.19
C VAL A 844 -7.26 5.65 -51.01
N ALA A 845 -7.86 5.85 -49.84
CA ALA A 845 -7.16 6.26 -48.63
C ALA A 845 -6.03 5.30 -48.24
N ALA A 846 -6.36 4.00 -48.15
CA ALA A 846 -5.44 2.92 -47.86
C ALA A 846 -4.29 2.86 -48.88
N SER A 847 -4.56 3.08 -50.17
CA SER A 847 -3.55 3.12 -51.23
C SER A 847 -2.59 4.29 -51.07
N VAL A 848 -3.10 5.50 -50.82
CA VAL A 848 -2.28 6.71 -50.67
C VAL A 848 -1.43 6.65 -49.40
N ALA A 849 -2.01 6.29 -48.26
CA ALA A 849 -1.27 6.15 -47.00
C ALA A 849 -0.17 5.07 -47.07
N PHE A 850 -0.44 3.93 -47.73
CA PHE A 850 0.57 2.91 -48.01
C PHE A 850 1.71 3.46 -48.85
N LEU A 851 1.41 4.21 -49.92
CA LEU A 851 2.43 4.80 -50.80
C LEU A 851 3.27 5.84 -50.04
N ILE A 852 2.67 6.65 -49.16
CA ILE A 852 3.40 7.59 -48.29
C ILE A 852 4.40 6.85 -47.39
N ALA A 853 3.97 5.81 -46.66
CA ALA A 853 4.88 5.00 -45.83
C ALA A 853 5.96 4.28 -46.65
N ARG A 854 5.59 3.73 -47.82
CA ARG A 854 6.47 3.03 -48.76
C ARG A 854 7.58 3.94 -49.28
N TYR A 855 7.29 5.20 -49.57
CA TYR A 855 8.26 6.15 -50.13
C TYR A 855 9.10 6.87 -49.06
N PHE A 856 8.49 7.34 -47.97
CA PHE A 856 9.17 8.22 -47.00
C PHE A 856 9.77 7.51 -45.80
N ALA A 857 9.28 6.32 -45.42
CA ALA A 857 9.62 5.67 -44.15
C ALA A 857 10.32 4.31 -44.30
N ARG A 858 9.98 3.48 -45.30
CA ARG A 858 10.50 2.09 -45.36
C ARG A 858 12.02 1.99 -45.43
N GLU A 859 12.70 2.83 -46.22
CA GLU A 859 14.18 2.78 -46.30
C GLU A 859 14.85 3.09 -44.95
N ARG A 860 14.22 3.93 -44.12
CA ARG A 860 14.68 4.23 -42.76
C ARG A 860 14.45 3.05 -41.82
N ILE A 861 13.29 2.40 -41.91
CA ILE A 861 12.98 1.20 -41.11
C ILE A 861 13.93 0.05 -41.43
N LEU A 862 14.23 -0.20 -42.72
CA LEU A 862 15.15 -1.27 -43.10
C LEU A 862 16.56 -1.05 -42.53
N LYS A 863 17.09 0.19 -42.59
CA LYS A 863 18.38 0.54 -41.98
C LYS A 863 18.39 0.51 -40.45
N LEU A 864 17.24 0.80 -39.81
CA LEU A 864 17.10 0.72 -38.34
C LEU A 864 17.03 -0.71 -37.81
N VAL A 865 16.70 -1.69 -38.66
CA VAL A 865 16.39 -3.07 -38.24
C VAL A 865 17.29 -4.10 -38.95
N GLU A 866 18.37 -3.63 -39.60
CA GLU A 866 19.29 -4.41 -40.44
C GLU A 866 20.01 -5.56 -39.69
N GLY A 867 20.13 -5.47 -38.35
CA GLY A 867 20.66 -6.55 -37.50
C GLY A 867 19.62 -7.59 -37.04
N ASN A 868 18.32 -7.29 -37.07
CA ASN A 868 17.30 -8.14 -36.45
C ASN A 868 16.77 -9.23 -37.41
N LYS A 869 17.42 -10.39 -37.35
CA LYS A 869 17.07 -11.59 -38.15
C LYS A 869 15.61 -12.03 -37.99
N LYS A 870 14.99 -11.87 -36.80
CA LYS A 870 13.57 -12.23 -36.58
C LYS A 870 12.64 -11.29 -37.36
N PHE A 871 12.88 -9.98 -37.29
CA PHE A 871 12.08 -9.00 -38.05
C PHE A 871 12.23 -9.19 -39.55
N LEU A 872 13.45 -9.43 -40.05
CA LEU A 872 13.70 -9.69 -41.48
C LEU A 872 13.00 -10.97 -41.99
N ALA A 873 12.95 -12.03 -41.17
CA ALA A 873 12.20 -13.23 -41.49
C ALA A 873 10.68 -12.97 -41.56
N ILE A 874 10.15 -12.21 -40.59
CA ILE A 874 8.73 -11.81 -40.56
C ILE A 874 8.38 -10.91 -41.76
N ASP A 875 9.20 -9.90 -42.07
CA ASP A 875 8.96 -9.02 -43.23
C ASP A 875 8.98 -9.80 -44.54
N LYS A 876 9.84 -10.83 -44.66
CA LYS A 876 9.88 -11.73 -45.82
C LYS A 876 8.60 -12.57 -45.93
N ALA A 877 8.17 -13.24 -44.85
CA ALA A 877 6.96 -14.08 -44.85
C ALA A 877 5.69 -13.26 -45.16
N ILE A 878 5.60 -12.04 -44.61
CA ILE A 878 4.55 -11.06 -44.92
C ILE A 878 4.59 -10.66 -46.41
N GLY A 879 5.76 -10.61 -47.04
CA GLY A 879 5.91 -10.33 -48.48
C GLY A 879 5.41 -11.44 -49.39
N GLU A 880 5.76 -12.69 -49.07
CA GLU A 880 5.42 -13.87 -49.86
C GLU A 880 3.90 -14.15 -49.81
N ASN A 881 3.27 -14.04 -48.63
CA ASN A 881 1.83 -14.26 -48.45
C ASN A 881 0.98 -12.96 -48.37
N GLY A 882 1.51 -11.83 -48.84
CA GLY A 882 0.97 -10.50 -48.52
C GLY A 882 -0.51 -10.24 -48.82
N PHE A 883 -1.10 -10.85 -49.86
CA PHE A 883 -2.55 -10.75 -50.09
C PHE A 883 -3.36 -11.42 -48.96
N ARG A 884 -2.97 -12.64 -48.55
CA ARG A 884 -3.63 -13.38 -47.47
C ARG A 884 -3.47 -12.65 -46.14
N VAL A 885 -2.24 -12.24 -45.82
CA VAL A 885 -1.91 -11.55 -44.56
C VAL A 885 -2.69 -10.24 -44.41
N VAL A 886 -2.70 -9.38 -45.44
CA VAL A 886 -3.46 -8.11 -45.40
C VAL A 886 -4.97 -8.38 -45.28
N THR A 887 -5.52 -9.34 -46.04
CA THR A 887 -6.95 -9.66 -45.98
C THR A 887 -7.37 -10.14 -44.58
N LEU A 888 -6.63 -11.09 -43.99
CA LEU A 888 -6.92 -11.63 -42.66
C LEU A 888 -6.80 -10.58 -41.56
N LEU A 889 -5.74 -9.76 -41.57
CA LEU A 889 -5.51 -8.74 -40.55
C LEU A 889 -6.47 -7.53 -40.68
N ARG A 890 -7.08 -7.29 -41.85
CA ARG A 890 -8.17 -6.30 -42.03
C ARG A 890 -9.51 -6.77 -41.48
N LEU A 891 -9.71 -8.09 -41.43
CA LEU A 891 -10.90 -8.74 -40.89
C LEU A 891 -10.77 -9.05 -39.39
N SER A 892 -9.65 -8.67 -38.77
CA SER A 892 -9.35 -8.81 -37.35
C SER A 892 -9.26 -7.43 -36.67
N PRO A 893 -9.89 -7.18 -35.51
CA PRO A 893 -9.97 -5.86 -34.89
C PRO A 893 -8.69 -5.40 -34.16
N LEU A 894 -7.55 -6.07 -34.38
CA LEU A 894 -6.31 -5.88 -33.60
C LEU A 894 -5.57 -4.55 -33.86
N LEU A 895 -5.86 -3.87 -34.97
CA LEU A 895 -5.20 -2.60 -35.33
C LEU A 895 -6.23 -1.58 -35.87
N PRO A 896 -6.18 -0.29 -35.44
CA PRO A 896 -6.99 0.77 -36.04
C PRO A 896 -6.72 0.90 -37.54
N PHE A 897 -7.78 0.93 -38.36
CA PHE A 897 -7.69 0.88 -39.83
C PHE A 897 -6.72 1.91 -40.43
N SER A 898 -6.78 3.16 -39.97
CA SER A 898 -5.91 4.24 -40.43
C SER A 898 -4.42 4.02 -40.10
N LEU A 899 -4.10 3.52 -38.90
CA LEU A 899 -2.74 3.17 -38.52
C LEU A 899 -2.24 1.96 -39.34
N GLY A 900 -3.12 0.96 -39.56
CA GLY A 900 -2.86 -0.19 -40.42
C GLY A 900 -2.42 0.23 -41.83
N ASN A 901 -3.09 1.21 -42.44
CA ASN A 901 -2.78 1.71 -43.79
C ASN A 901 -1.29 2.09 -43.95
N TYR A 902 -0.72 2.73 -42.93
CA TYR A 902 0.70 3.12 -42.91
C TYR A 902 1.62 1.93 -42.59
N LEU A 903 1.26 1.08 -41.62
CA LEU A 903 2.07 -0.07 -41.19
C LEU A 903 2.39 -1.03 -42.35
N TYR A 904 1.40 -1.38 -43.18
CA TYR A 904 1.65 -2.23 -44.35
C TYR A 904 2.63 -1.60 -45.35
N GLY A 905 2.63 -0.27 -45.48
CA GLY A 905 3.58 0.49 -46.29
C GLY A 905 5.03 0.45 -45.76
N LEU A 906 5.27 -0.01 -44.53
CA LEU A 906 6.61 -0.30 -44.00
C LEU A 906 7.06 -1.74 -44.28
N THR A 907 6.12 -2.68 -44.42
CA THR A 907 6.39 -4.10 -44.72
C THR A 907 6.67 -4.38 -46.20
N SER A 908 7.11 -5.57 -46.56
CA SER A 908 7.49 -5.95 -47.93
C SER A 908 6.33 -6.28 -48.89
N VAL A 909 5.06 -6.24 -48.42
CA VAL A 909 3.87 -6.53 -49.25
C VAL A 909 3.88 -5.74 -50.56
N LYS A 910 3.69 -6.42 -51.70
CA LYS A 910 3.60 -5.75 -53.01
C LYS A 910 2.30 -4.94 -53.11
N PHE A 911 2.35 -3.78 -53.77
CA PHE A 911 1.23 -2.81 -53.81
C PHE A 911 -0.10 -3.44 -54.27
N VAL A 912 -0.09 -4.22 -55.37
CA VAL A 912 -1.32 -4.84 -55.90
C VAL A 912 -1.95 -5.85 -54.91
N PRO A 913 -1.21 -6.83 -54.34
CA PRO A 913 -1.68 -7.64 -53.21
C PRO A 913 -2.23 -6.85 -52.03
N TYR A 914 -1.60 -5.73 -51.65
CA TYR A 914 -2.07 -4.89 -50.54
C TYR A 914 -3.41 -4.20 -50.85
N VAL A 915 -3.57 -3.62 -52.06
CA VAL A 915 -4.79 -2.93 -52.46
C VAL A 915 -5.95 -3.91 -52.57
N LEU A 916 -5.75 -5.05 -53.23
CA LEU A 916 -6.77 -6.08 -53.37
C LEU A 916 -7.17 -6.70 -52.02
N GLY A 917 -6.18 -6.97 -51.14
CA GLY A 917 -6.43 -7.52 -49.82
C GLY A 917 -7.09 -6.51 -48.85
N SER A 918 -6.75 -5.22 -48.95
CA SER A 918 -7.43 -4.18 -48.17
C SER A 918 -8.86 -3.96 -48.64
N TRP A 919 -9.09 -3.89 -49.96
CA TRP A 919 -10.44 -3.77 -50.53
C TRP A 919 -11.35 -4.92 -50.08
N LEU A 920 -10.89 -6.16 -50.25
CA LEU A 920 -11.63 -7.37 -49.88
C LEU A 920 -11.84 -7.47 -48.36
N GLY A 921 -10.81 -7.17 -47.56
CA GLY A 921 -10.87 -7.26 -46.10
C GLY A 921 -11.68 -6.16 -45.42
N MET A 922 -11.79 -4.98 -46.03
CA MET A 922 -12.61 -3.89 -45.48
C MET A 922 -14.10 -4.02 -45.85
N LEU A 923 -14.43 -4.68 -46.96
CA LEU A 923 -15.79 -4.73 -47.52
C LEU A 923 -16.87 -5.21 -46.54
N PRO A 924 -16.71 -6.29 -45.75
CA PRO A 924 -17.75 -6.72 -44.80
C PRO A 924 -18.00 -5.72 -43.66
N GLY A 925 -16.93 -5.05 -43.19
CA GLY A 925 -17.03 -4.00 -42.18
C GLY A 925 -17.68 -2.73 -42.74
N SER A 926 -17.29 -2.31 -43.94
CA SER A 926 -17.93 -1.21 -44.66
C SER A 926 -19.42 -1.48 -44.87
N TRP A 927 -19.81 -2.66 -45.36
CA TRP A 927 -21.22 -3.03 -45.54
C TRP A 927 -22.01 -2.97 -44.23
N ALA A 928 -21.43 -3.45 -43.11
CA ALA A 928 -22.10 -3.42 -41.81
C ALA A 928 -22.34 -1.99 -41.30
N TYR A 929 -21.32 -1.12 -41.28
CA TYR A 929 -21.48 0.27 -40.81
C TYR A 929 -22.36 1.12 -41.72
N VAL A 930 -22.26 0.95 -43.05
CA VAL A 930 -23.16 1.62 -44.01
C VAL A 930 -24.60 1.12 -43.82
N SER A 931 -24.82 -0.19 -43.66
CA SER A 931 -26.17 -0.74 -43.42
C SER A 931 -26.77 -0.26 -42.10
N ALA A 932 -25.97 -0.10 -41.05
CA ALA A 932 -26.41 0.51 -39.79
C ALA A 932 -26.82 1.99 -39.98
N GLY A 933 -26.08 2.76 -40.78
CA GLY A 933 -26.47 4.11 -41.17
C GLY A 933 -27.77 4.18 -41.97
N ALA A 934 -27.93 3.28 -42.95
CA ALA A 934 -29.15 3.18 -43.76
C ALA A 934 -30.38 2.76 -42.92
N PHE A 935 -30.20 1.87 -41.96
CA PHE A 935 -31.23 1.50 -40.98
C PHE A 935 -31.58 2.67 -40.04
N GLY A 936 -30.58 3.45 -39.62
CA GLY A 936 -30.79 4.72 -38.91
C GLY A 936 -31.65 5.70 -39.70
N ARG A 937 -31.41 5.84 -41.02
CA ARG A 937 -32.27 6.64 -41.91
C ARG A 937 -33.73 6.19 -41.88
N ALA A 938 -33.99 4.87 -41.94
CA ALA A 938 -35.35 4.34 -41.93
C ALA A 938 -36.10 4.69 -40.63
N ILE A 939 -35.46 4.48 -39.46
CA ILE A 939 -36.01 4.88 -38.14
C ILE A 939 -36.26 6.40 -38.07
N ILE A 940 -35.42 7.19 -38.73
CA ILE A 940 -35.51 8.66 -38.76
C ILE A 940 -36.57 9.18 -39.75
N GLN A 941 -37.04 8.36 -40.71
CA GLN A 941 -38.01 8.79 -41.74
C GLN A 941 -39.44 8.29 -41.52
N ASP A 942 -39.68 7.15 -40.86
CA ASP A 942 -41.03 6.72 -40.48
C ASP A 942 -41.53 7.41 -39.19
N GLU A 943 -42.85 7.59 -39.07
CA GLU A 943 -43.53 8.16 -37.88
C GLU A 943 -44.70 7.33 -37.34
N SER A 944 -45.19 6.31 -38.07
CA SER A 944 -46.47 5.65 -37.80
C SER A 944 -46.33 4.17 -37.42
N GLU A 945 -46.49 3.89 -36.12
CA GLU A 945 -46.69 2.57 -35.50
C GLU A 945 -45.58 1.51 -35.69
N PHE A 946 -45.57 0.49 -34.83
CA PHE A 946 -44.48 -0.49 -34.70
C PHE A 946 -44.58 -1.64 -35.74
N GLY A 947 -44.84 -1.30 -37.00
CA GLY A 947 -44.98 -2.25 -38.10
C GLY A 947 -43.63 -2.81 -38.58
N PHE A 948 -43.41 -4.12 -38.42
CA PHE A 948 -42.20 -4.80 -38.91
C PHE A 948 -42.17 -4.89 -40.45
N GLY A 949 -41.75 -3.80 -41.11
CA GLY A 949 -41.52 -3.75 -42.55
C GLY A 949 -40.41 -4.69 -43.00
N GLY A 950 -40.77 -5.85 -43.54
CA GLY A 950 -39.88 -7.01 -43.69
C GLY A 950 -38.54 -6.75 -44.39
N ASN A 951 -38.47 -5.84 -45.37
CA ASN A 951 -37.26 -5.61 -46.15
C ASN A 951 -36.11 -4.95 -45.35
N GLY A 952 -36.40 -4.06 -44.38
CA GLY A 952 -35.36 -3.39 -43.60
C GLY A 952 -34.65 -4.35 -42.64
N ILE A 953 -35.42 -5.19 -41.96
CA ILE A 953 -34.90 -6.18 -41.01
C ILE A 953 -34.28 -7.37 -41.75
N LEU A 954 -34.82 -7.77 -42.90
CA LEU A 954 -34.25 -8.85 -43.71
C LEU A 954 -32.92 -8.42 -44.37
N THR A 955 -32.75 -7.16 -44.79
CA THR A 955 -31.45 -6.66 -45.28
C THR A 955 -30.41 -6.50 -44.17
N LEU A 956 -30.81 -6.03 -42.98
CA LEU A 956 -29.91 -5.95 -41.82
C LEU A 956 -29.52 -7.34 -41.29
N GLY A 957 -30.48 -8.28 -41.23
CA GLY A 957 -30.25 -9.68 -40.87
C GLY A 957 -29.38 -10.43 -41.87
N LEU A 958 -29.59 -10.24 -43.17
CA LEU A 958 -28.72 -10.78 -44.22
C LEU A 958 -27.30 -10.19 -44.14
N GLY A 959 -27.18 -8.89 -43.85
CA GLY A 959 -25.91 -8.22 -43.59
C GLY A 959 -25.16 -8.85 -42.42
N LEU A 960 -25.80 -8.98 -41.26
CA LEU A 960 -25.21 -9.64 -40.07
C LEU A 960 -24.86 -11.11 -40.33
N LEU A 961 -25.68 -11.85 -41.07
CA LEU A 961 -25.41 -13.23 -41.47
C LEU A 961 -24.14 -13.32 -42.34
N VAL A 962 -24.02 -12.47 -43.36
CA VAL A 962 -22.83 -12.40 -44.23
C VAL A 962 -21.59 -11.98 -43.45
N THR A 963 -21.69 -11.00 -42.54
CA THR A 963 -20.58 -10.61 -41.66
C THR A 963 -20.16 -11.75 -40.72
N ALA A 964 -21.11 -12.50 -40.15
CA ALA A 964 -20.82 -13.64 -39.28
C ALA A 964 -20.18 -14.82 -40.04
N VAL A 965 -20.68 -15.14 -41.24
CA VAL A 965 -20.09 -16.17 -42.12
C VAL A 965 -18.69 -15.76 -42.57
N ALA A 966 -18.47 -14.50 -42.93
CA ALA A 966 -17.15 -13.98 -43.26
C ALA A 966 -16.19 -14.07 -42.07
N ALA A 967 -16.62 -13.65 -40.87
CA ALA A 967 -15.81 -13.75 -39.65
C ALA A 967 -15.47 -15.21 -39.26
N ALA A 968 -16.41 -16.14 -39.40
CA ALA A 968 -16.17 -17.56 -39.18
C ALA A 968 -15.16 -18.13 -40.19
N TYR A 969 -15.35 -17.84 -41.48
CA TYR A 969 -14.43 -18.27 -42.55
C TYR A 969 -13.02 -17.70 -42.35
N VAL A 970 -12.90 -16.42 -41.98
CA VAL A 970 -11.63 -15.77 -41.61
C VAL A 970 -10.98 -16.43 -40.40
N THR A 971 -11.76 -16.75 -39.37
CA THR A 971 -11.25 -17.40 -38.15
C THR A 971 -10.69 -18.79 -38.46
N GLN A 972 -11.30 -19.51 -39.40
CA GLN A 972 -10.82 -20.81 -39.85
C GLN A 972 -9.57 -20.67 -40.75
N LEU A 973 -9.59 -19.77 -41.74
CA LEU A 973 -8.46 -19.51 -42.64
C LEU A 973 -7.24 -18.92 -41.88
N ALA A 974 -7.47 -18.18 -40.79
CA ALA A 974 -6.42 -17.74 -39.87
C ALA A 974 -5.86 -18.89 -39.03
N LYS A 975 -6.68 -19.82 -38.53
CA LYS A 975 -6.21 -21.03 -37.84
C LYS A 975 -5.37 -21.94 -38.74
N ASP A 976 -5.79 -22.09 -39.99
CA ASP A 976 -5.04 -22.87 -40.98
C ASP A 976 -3.73 -22.15 -41.37
N ALA A 977 -3.74 -20.82 -41.52
CA ALA A 977 -2.53 -20.03 -41.76
C ALA A 977 -1.54 -19.98 -40.57
N VAL A 978 -2.00 -20.19 -39.33
CA VAL A 978 -1.10 -20.35 -38.17
C VAL A 978 -0.43 -21.72 -38.18
N LYS A 979 -1.15 -22.79 -38.58
CA LYS A 979 -0.56 -24.14 -38.76
C LYS A 979 0.43 -24.25 -39.94
N ASP A 980 0.40 -23.30 -40.87
CA ASP A 980 1.41 -23.15 -41.94
C ASP A 980 2.67 -22.38 -41.46
N ILE A 981 2.71 -21.92 -40.20
CA ILE A 981 3.78 -21.10 -39.60
C ILE A 981 4.45 -21.79 -38.39
N GLU A 982 3.78 -22.75 -37.74
CA GLU A 982 4.31 -23.66 -36.72
C GLU A 982 5.03 -24.89 -37.35
#